data_AF-A0A850BPL4-F1
#
_entry.id   AF-A0A850BPL4-F1
#
_cell.length_a   1.000
_cell.length_b   1.000
_cell.length_c   1.000
_cell.angle_alpha   90.00
_cell.angle_beta   90.00
_cell.angle_gamma   90.00
#
_symmetry.space_group_name_H-M   'P 1'
#
loop_
_entity.id
_entity.type
_entity.pdbx_description
1 polymer ?
#
loop_
_entity_poly.entity_id
_entity_poly.type
_entity_poly.pdbx_seq_one_letter_code
_entity_poly.pdbx_strand_id
1 'polypeptide(L)'
;METSLGILHKTFCKLLIAGGSFVFVTALAAACSDDGEDTPPGSRPGPVCTDCTPTGDMTFALPSPPGAALWTTTVMDKVLREAAPPTNAGAGLSLLAAKNEVEPLQVVVRPDADTTVSLVLSAFSGPGTISRVEIRRVGYVTITEPSDASSIPSGLMPDPLEPASFGAAESVTGGQNQPFWITVHVPEGAAAGDYTATLTVTVGAESVDVPVTLHVFNFTLPNTLGFDGNWNASFEALGGSESLEKVEALKTFFHEHRLVPSSVAWPAGLNYNGGITYDCASGAFVDDPGPYGFAELGPKYIDGEGWNGAGFPSFQIMQFVDNSTPRPQEFCGVDRGPDHFGTSAYNAEWSKLLAAMEAYLIAHNWSGKGYYYVQNEPQDQADYDVAAFLASLAKTAAPSLRIAVSEEPKPEIAEHPSAGGASYDLWWADLSHFKPDYAAARQALGEEVWWYFLYGDLPPHPNPITIDHPGIESRIPFWAAWKYRIRGFAYYSVTGWGADPYQNPKPQGTNQNGDGFLLYPPKDGELVTSIRWELLREGAEDFEYLKLAAGGVFPKTPGEKAGCDASADSAVSSITSFTRDASALKHLRDELGRMLEGSVNGCPVLSSAPPGAHPRAAYYINFQDPNGSPEASPLVVDGHEWLKIGWEPYDSKAGYGWSGPYIGDPAIMLYQYLPDAPVSELQKSIIYNDYGRTDTFNWDIEKGKYKITVSVGWFDKTYSKHRVFIEGQPVFDSIETNPAEPYKVGSITIDVADGNVTLEVGQTNEYTMLNSMMIEPVD
;
A
#
# COMPACT_ATOMS: atom_id res chain seq x y z
N MET A 1 5.66 7.61 42.53
CA MET A 1 5.11 8.75 41.80
C MET A 1 5.04 8.30 40.34
N GLU A 2 4.13 7.43 39.88
CA GLU A 2 2.67 7.34 40.05
C GLU A 2 1.92 8.66 39.92
N THR A 3 0.99 8.66 38.96
CA THR A 3 0.12 9.73 38.44
C THR A 3 0.81 10.77 37.55
N SER A 4 0.72 10.54 36.22
CA SER A 4 0.46 11.53 35.15
C SER A 4 0.84 11.10 33.72
N LEU A 5 1.17 9.82 33.46
CA LEU A 5 1.45 9.31 32.10
C LEU A 5 0.41 8.28 31.59
N GLY A 6 -0.86 8.47 31.96
CA GLY A 6 -1.98 7.59 31.60
C GLY A 6 -3.16 8.30 30.90
N ILE A 7 -2.97 9.54 30.46
CA ILE A 7 -3.99 10.34 29.77
C ILE A 7 -3.48 10.70 28.38
N LEU A 8 -3.29 9.70 27.53
CA LEU A 8 -3.21 9.87 26.08
C LEU A 8 -3.63 8.61 25.30
N HIS A 9 -4.36 7.69 25.96
CA HIS A 9 -4.81 6.41 25.39
C HIS A 9 -6.34 6.22 25.49
N LYS A 10 -7.11 7.30 25.72
CA LYS A 10 -8.58 7.26 25.87
C LYS A 10 -9.35 8.30 25.05
N THR A 11 -8.74 8.86 24.00
CA THR A 11 -9.43 9.76 23.05
C THR A 11 -9.26 9.27 21.60
N PHE A 12 -9.41 7.97 21.39
CA PHE A 12 -9.76 7.37 20.11
C PHE A 12 -10.91 6.39 20.42
N CYS A 13 -11.96 6.37 19.60
CA CYS A 13 -13.31 5.84 19.90
C CYS A 13 -14.23 6.70 20.79
N LYS A 14 -14.70 7.84 20.26
CA LYS A 14 -16.11 8.33 20.37
C LYS A 14 -16.26 9.71 19.72
N LEU A 15 -16.53 9.76 18.41
CA LEU A 15 -17.30 10.85 17.81
C LEU A 15 -17.83 10.53 16.40
N LEU A 16 -18.56 9.42 16.26
CA LEU A 16 -19.52 9.25 15.17
C LEU A 16 -20.75 8.62 15.83
N ILE A 17 -21.81 9.42 15.95
CA ILE A 17 -23.21 9.15 16.35
C ILE A 17 -23.67 10.32 17.22
N ALA A 18 -24.22 11.34 16.57
CA ALA A 18 -25.13 12.29 17.21
C ALA A 18 -26.03 12.94 16.15
N GLY A 19 -27.17 12.30 15.86
CA GLY A 19 -28.21 12.88 15.01
C GLY A 19 -29.45 11.99 14.92
N GLY A 20 -30.31 12.01 15.94
CA GLY A 20 -31.62 11.36 15.87
C GLY A 20 -32.27 11.08 17.22
N SER A 21 -33.19 11.95 17.62
CA SER A 21 -33.92 11.91 18.89
C SER A 21 -34.92 10.75 19.02
N PHE A 22 -34.91 10.12 20.21
CA PHE A 22 -36.00 9.53 21.01
C PHE A 22 -37.31 9.05 20.33
N VAL A 23 -37.74 7.81 20.64
CA VAL A 23 -38.85 7.49 21.58
C VAL A 23 -39.27 5.99 21.51
N PHE A 24 -39.49 5.41 22.71
CA PHE A 24 -40.27 4.22 23.13
C PHE A 24 -39.69 2.77 23.13
N VAL A 25 -39.60 2.29 24.37
CA VAL A 25 -39.37 0.95 24.95
C VAL A 25 -40.57 0.02 24.73
N THR A 26 -40.35 -1.26 24.34
CA THR A 26 -40.72 -2.49 25.10
C THR A 26 -40.67 -3.78 24.24
N ALA A 27 -40.19 -4.84 24.91
CA ALA A 27 -40.51 -6.28 24.73
C ALA A 27 -39.86 -7.06 23.57
N LEU A 28 -38.93 -7.97 23.89
CA LEU A 28 -39.28 -9.35 24.25
C LEU A 28 -38.07 -10.04 24.92
N ALA A 29 -38.34 -10.64 26.07
CA ALA A 29 -37.45 -11.60 26.72
C ALA A 29 -37.97 -13.03 26.47
N ALA A 30 -37.05 -13.98 26.59
CA ALA A 30 -37.22 -15.43 26.72
C ALA A 30 -37.31 -16.24 25.41
N ALA A 31 -36.21 -16.92 25.09
CA ALA A 31 -36.15 -18.36 25.30
C ALA A 31 -34.67 -18.81 25.38
N CYS A 32 -34.19 -19.01 26.61
CA CYS A 32 -33.06 -19.87 26.88
C CYS A 32 -33.52 -21.33 26.75
N SER A 33 -32.73 -22.15 26.09
CA SER A 33 -32.63 -23.58 26.37
C SER A 33 -31.15 -23.93 26.33
N ASP A 34 -30.58 -24.14 27.52
CA ASP A 34 -29.31 -24.82 27.75
C ASP A 34 -29.46 -26.31 27.42
N ASP A 35 -28.47 -26.88 26.73
CA ASP A 35 -27.68 -28.02 27.20
C ASP A 35 -26.78 -28.54 26.06
N GLY A 36 -25.45 -28.53 26.26
CA GLY A 36 -24.54 -29.41 25.52
C GLY A 36 -23.16 -28.86 25.18
N GLU A 37 -22.21 -29.07 26.10
CA GLU A 37 -20.75 -29.11 25.92
C GLU A 37 -19.96 -27.78 25.91
N ASP A 38 -19.36 -27.50 27.08
CA ASP A 38 -18.15 -26.67 27.26
C ASP A 38 -17.04 -27.12 26.30
N THR A 39 -16.87 -26.36 25.21
CA THR A 39 -15.65 -26.36 24.40
C THR A 39 -14.80 -25.16 24.84
N PRO A 40 -13.47 -25.30 25.03
CA PRO A 40 -12.58 -24.15 25.19
C PRO A 40 -12.74 -23.23 23.97
N PRO A 41 -12.41 -21.92 24.05
CA PRO A 41 -12.44 -21.05 22.88
C PRO A 41 -11.36 -21.51 21.89
N GLY A 42 -11.74 -22.44 21.03
CA GLY A 42 -10.99 -22.99 19.93
C GLY A 42 -11.79 -22.75 18.67
N SER A 43 -11.24 -21.90 17.81
CA SER A 43 -11.34 -21.97 16.35
C SER A 43 -12.57 -22.72 15.83
N ARG A 44 -13.64 -22.01 15.46
CA ARG A 44 -14.27 -22.41 14.20
C ARG A 44 -13.16 -22.24 13.15
N PRO A 45 -12.72 -23.31 12.45
CA PRO A 45 -11.82 -23.11 11.33
C PRO A 45 -12.53 -22.10 10.42
N GLY A 46 -11.85 -21.00 10.10
CA GLY A 46 -12.29 -20.16 8.98
C GLY A 46 -12.46 -21.02 7.72
N PRO A 47 -13.10 -20.49 6.67
CA PRO A 47 -13.13 -21.18 5.38
C PRO A 47 -11.71 -21.68 5.04
N VAL A 48 -11.58 -22.98 4.77
CA VAL A 48 -10.32 -23.58 4.35
C VAL A 48 -10.23 -23.39 2.85
N CYS A 49 -9.27 -22.61 2.38
CA CYS A 49 -9.12 -22.42 0.95
C CYS A 49 -8.54 -23.69 0.32
N THR A 50 -9.34 -24.37 -0.50
CA THR A 50 -8.94 -25.62 -1.17
C THR A 50 -8.23 -25.41 -2.50
N ASP A 51 -8.13 -24.14 -2.93
CA ASP A 51 -7.55 -23.75 -4.22
C ASP A 51 -6.71 -22.46 -4.12
N CYS A 52 -6.00 -22.29 -3.01
CA CYS A 52 -5.18 -21.10 -2.71
C CYS A 52 -3.70 -21.22 -3.09
N THR A 53 -3.32 -22.28 -3.82
CA THR A 53 -1.92 -22.42 -4.22
C THR A 53 -1.57 -21.24 -5.12
N PRO A 54 -0.54 -20.43 -4.79
CA PRO A 54 -0.11 -19.36 -5.67
C PRO A 54 0.16 -19.87 -7.09
N THR A 55 -0.05 -19.00 -8.07
CA THR A 55 0.16 -19.34 -9.48
C THR A 55 1.28 -18.47 -10.07
N GLY A 56 1.71 -18.77 -11.29
CA GLY A 56 2.76 -18.04 -11.99
C GLY A 56 4.12 -18.76 -12.03
N ASP A 57 5.01 -18.24 -12.86
CA ASP A 57 6.27 -18.90 -13.25
C ASP A 57 7.28 -19.05 -12.11
N MET A 58 7.13 -18.26 -11.04
CA MET A 58 8.00 -18.34 -9.85
C MET A 58 7.46 -19.27 -8.77
N THR A 59 6.35 -19.97 -9.03
CA THR A 59 5.75 -20.95 -8.11
C THR A 59 6.05 -22.38 -8.55
N PHE A 60 6.94 -23.08 -7.83
CA PHE A 60 7.35 -24.43 -8.20
C PHE A 60 7.87 -25.26 -7.03
N ALA A 61 7.80 -26.58 -7.17
CA ALA A 61 8.33 -27.57 -6.26
C ALA A 61 9.86 -27.63 -6.37
N LEU A 62 10.53 -27.71 -5.22
CA LEU A 62 11.98 -27.83 -5.10
C LEU A 62 12.39 -29.30 -4.86
N PRO A 63 13.67 -29.64 -5.08
CA PRO A 63 14.21 -30.92 -4.60
C PRO A 63 13.89 -31.10 -3.12
N SER A 64 13.23 -32.21 -2.78
CA SER A 64 12.66 -32.43 -1.45
C SER A 64 13.28 -33.67 -0.77
N PRO A 65 13.50 -33.66 0.55
CA PRO A 65 13.91 -34.85 1.27
C PRO A 65 12.71 -35.82 1.42
N PRO A 66 12.94 -37.13 1.65
CA PRO A 66 11.85 -38.04 1.98
C PRO A 66 11.03 -37.56 3.20
N GLY A 67 9.70 -37.63 3.12
CA GLY A 67 8.81 -37.25 4.21
C GLY A 67 8.42 -35.77 4.27
N ALA A 68 8.76 -34.98 3.25
CA ALA A 68 8.32 -33.59 3.10
C ALA A 68 8.27 -33.15 1.64
N ALA A 69 7.48 -32.11 1.37
CA ALA A 69 7.56 -31.32 0.14
C ALA A 69 8.20 -29.96 0.43
N LEU A 70 9.20 -29.60 -0.37
CA LEU A 70 9.79 -28.27 -0.43
C LEU A 70 9.29 -27.56 -1.68
N TRP A 71 8.95 -26.28 -1.56
CA TRP A 71 8.53 -25.47 -2.71
C TRP A 71 8.77 -23.98 -2.46
N THR A 72 8.63 -23.18 -3.50
CA THR A 72 8.81 -21.73 -3.46
C THR A 72 7.74 -21.03 -4.29
N THR A 73 7.60 -19.73 -4.05
CA THR A 73 6.72 -18.78 -4.72
C THR A 73 7.31 -17.39 -4.52
N THR A 74 6.75 -16.35 -5.13
CA THR A 74 7.23 -14.98 -4.85
C THR A 74 6.97 -14.60 -3.39
N VAL A 75 7.74 -13.63 -2.89
CA VAL A 75 7.55 -13.08 -1.54
C VAL A 75 6.25 -12.28 -1.37
N MET A 76 5.59 -11.91 -2.48
CA MET A 76 4.28 -11.26 -2.48
C MET A 76 3.13 -12.25 -2.27
N ASP A 77 3.39 -13.55 -2.46
CA ASP A 77 2.39 -14.60 -2.27
C ASP A 77 2.34 -15.04 -0.80
N LYS A 78 1.20 -14.79 -0.17
CA LYS A 78 0.91 -15.20 1.21
C LYS A 78 0.59 -16.69 1.24
N VAL A 79 1.56 -17.49 1.65
CA VAL A 79 1.44 -18.96 1.68
C VAL A 79 0.57 -19.41 2.85
N LEU A 80 -0.65 -19.83 2.55
CA LEU A 80 -1.58 -20.38 3.54
C LEU A 80 -1.15 -21.77 4.02
N ARG A 81 -1.52 -22.14 5.25
CA ARG A 81 -1.16 -23.44 5.83
C ARG A 81 -1.71 -24.61 5.03
N GLU A 82 -2.90 -24.43 4.48
CA GLU A 82 -3.69 -25.40 3.74
C GLU A 82 -3.35 -25.49 2.24
N ALA A 83 -2.58 -24.55 1.71
CA ALA A 83 -2.23 -24.53 0.28
C ALA A 83 -1.51 -25.82 -0.13
N ALA A 84 -1.90 -26.36 -1.29
CA ALA A 84 -1.22 -27.53 -1.83
C ALA A 84 0.15 -27.13 -2.39
N PRO A 85 1.19 -27.97 -2.28
CA PRO A 85 2.42 -27.75 -3.00
C PRO A 85 2.16 -27.72 -4.52
N PRO A 86 2.83 -26.83 -5.27
CA PRO A 86 2.76 -26.80 -6.72
C PRO A 86 3.29 -28.09 -7.34
N THR A 87 2.87 -28.40 -8.57
CA THR A 87 3.28 -29.61 -9.29
C THR A 87 4.43 -29.38 -10.28
N ASN A 88 4.60 -28.15 -10.76
CA ASN A 88 5.73 -27.77 -11.61
C ASN A 88 7.02 -27.88 -10.81
N ALA A 89 8.05 -28.53 -11.36
CA ALA A 89 9.32 -28.74 -10.68
C ALA A 89 10.37 -27.72 -11.12
N GLY A 90 11.14 -27.18 -10.18
CA GLY A 90 12.32 -26.37 -10.41
C GLY A 90 13.57 -26.98 -9.77
N ALA A 91 14.74 -26.64 -10.31
CA ALA A 91 16.01 -27.24 -9.88
C ALA A 91 16.67 -26.51 -8.68
N GLY A 92 16.23 -25.30 -8.35
CA GLY A 92 16.83 -24.46 -7.31
C GLY A 92 16.20 -23.08 -7.27
N LEU A 93 16.81 -22.19 -6.48
CA LEU A 93 16.38 -20.82 -6.25
C LEU A 93 17.28 -19.84 -7.01
N SER A 94 16.70 -18.73 -7.48
CA SER A 94 17.43 -17.67 -8.19
C SER A 94 17.01 -16.29 -7.70
N LEU A 95 18.00 -15.42 -7.50
CA LEU A 95 17.86 -14.05 -7.05
C LEU A 95 18.58 -13.12 -8.02
N LEU A 96 18.07 -11.90 -8.15
CA LEU A 96 18.72 -10.83 -8.90
C LEU A 96 18.67 -9.58 -8.04
N ALA A 97 19.82 -8.95 -7.81
CA ALA A 97 19.91 -7.78 -6.95
C ALA A 97 21.04 -6.85 -7.42
N ALA A 98 20.87 -5.56 -7.21
CA ALA A 98 21.91 -4.56 -7.35
C ALA A 98 22.86 -4.59 -6.15
N LYS A 99 23.96 -3.87 -6.27
CA LYS A 99 24.81 -3.59 -5.10
C LYS A 99 24.05 -2.65 -4.16
N ASN A 100 24.21 -2.84 -2.85
CA ASN A 100 23.49 -2.07 -1.83
C ASN A 100 21.97 -2.30 -1.80
N GLU A 101 21.53 -3.46 -2.28
CA GLU A 101 20.15 -3.90 -2.24
C GLU A 101 19.99 -5.04 -1.23
N VAL A 102 18.78 -5.14 -0.68
CA VAL A 102 18.37 -6.26 0.15
C VAL A 102 17.39 -7.09 -0.69
N GLU A 103 17.64 -8.38 -0.89
CA GLU A 103 16.77 -9.22 -1.74
C GLU A 103 16.28 -10.44 -0.96
N PRO A 104 14.95 -10.59 -0.79
CA PRO A 104 14.35 -11.70 -0.08
C PRO A 104 13.93 -12.83 -1.01
N LEU A 105 13.81 -14.02 -0.44
CA LEU A 105 13.12 -15.17 -1.02
C LEU A 105 12.35 -15.91 0.06
N GLN A 106 11.40 -16.74 -0.35
CA GLN A 106 10.66 -17.59 0.57
C GLN A 106 10.79 -19.07 0.19
N VAL A 107 11.09 -19.91 1.17
CA VAL A 107 11.09 -21.38 1.03
C VAL A 107 10.02 -21.96 1.93
N VAL A 108 9.17 -22.81 1.37
CA VAL A 108 8.08 -23.45 2.08
C VAL A 108 8.43 -24.91 2.36
N VAL A 109 8.28 -25.31 3.61
CA VAL A 109 8.44 -26.70 4.06
C VAL A 109 7.05 -27.23 4.44
N ARG A 110 6.62 -28.31 3.79
CA ARG A 110 5.39 -29.03 4.15
C ARG A 110 5.74 -30.48 4.52
N PRO A 111 5.87 -30.81 5.82
CA PRO A 111 6.21 -32.17 6.23
C PRO A 111 5.00 -33.10 6.18
N ASP A 112 5.20 -34.40 5.96
CA ASP A 112 4.11 -35.40 5.96
C ASP A 112 3.57 -35.68 7.38
N ALA A 113 4.38 -35.45 8.41
CA ALA A 113 4.07 -35.64 9.82
C ALA A 113 4.76 -34.59 10.70
N ASP A 114 4.30 -34.42 11.95
CA ASP A 114 4.94 -33.53 12.92
C ASP A 114 6.43 -33.87 13.08
N THR A 115 7.29 -32.86 12.94
CA THR A 115 8.74 -33.06 12.94
C THR A 115 9.47 -31.75 13.26
N THR A 116 10.79 -31.78 13.19
CA THR A 116 11.63 -30.58 13.24
C THR A 116 12.28 -30.32 11.88
N VAL A 117 12.47 -29.05 11.56
CA VAL A 117 13.21 -28.61 10.38
C VAL A 117 14.35 -27.70 10.79
N SER A 118 15.48 -27.79 10.09
CA SER A 118 16.55 -26.79 10.18
C SER A 118 17.04 -26.45 8.78
N LEU A 119 17.35 -25.17 8.57
CA LEU A 119 17.84 -24.65 7.31
C LEU A 119 19.25 -24.10 7.55
N VAL A 120 20.16 -24.33 6.61
CA VAL A 120 21.50 -23.72 6.62
C VAL A 120 21.79 -23.22 5.21
N LEU A 121 22.01 -21.91 5.07
CA LEU A 121 22.45 -21.30 3.82
C LEU A 121 23.95 -21.05 3.89
N SER A 122 24.71 -21.61 2.96
CA SER A 122 26.14 -21.27 2.83
C SER A 122 26.32 -19.81 2.43
N ALA A 123 27.47 -19.21 2.73
CA ALA A 123 27.82 -17.92 2.13
C ALA A 123 27.80 -18.03 0.59
N PHE A 124 27.33 -16.97 -0.06
CA PHE A 124 27.39 -16.85 -1.52
C PHE A 124 28.84 -16.64 -1.94
N SER A 125 29.28 -17.43 -2.92
CA SER A 125 30.64 -17.40 -3.46
C SER A 125 30.64 -17.30 -4.99
N GLY A 126 31.60 -16.58 -5.54
CA GLY A 126 31.70 -16.27 -6.97
C GLY A 126 32.81 -15.25 -7.21
N PRO A 127 32.52 -14.08 -7.84
CA PRO A 127 33.46 -12.96 -7.93
C PRO A 127 33.99 -12.43 -6.58
N GLY A 128 33.25 -12.69 -5.50
CA GLY A 128 33.62 -12.37 -4.12
C GLY A 128 32.92 -13.29 -3.12
N THR A 129 32.66 -12.77 -1.92
CA THR A 129 31.87 -13.48 -0.89
C THR A 129 30.81 -12.55 -0.32
N ILE A 130 29.57 -13.04 -0.24
CA ILE A 130 28.45 -12.36 0.42
C ILE A 130 27.95 -13.29 1.52
N SER A 131 28.02 -12.82 2.78
CA SER A 131 27.76 -13.66 3.96
C SER A 131 26.71 -13.09 4.91
N ARG A 132 26.24 -11.85 4.70
CA ARG A 132 25.15 -11.28 5.51
C ARG A 132 23.83 -11.80 4.95
N VAL A 133 23.34 -12.86 5.55
CA VAL A 133 22.05 -13.50 5.25
C VAL A 133 21.27 -13.65 6.55
N GLU A 134 19.96 -13.43 6.45
CA GLU A 134 19.04 -13.52 7.59
C GLU A 134 17.94 -14.53 7.27
N ILE A 135 17.42 -15.20 8.29
CA ILE A 135 16.27 -16.10 8.19
C ILE A 135 15.23 -15.70 9.23
N ARG A 136 13.98 -15.67 8.82
CA ARG A 136 12.82 -15.45 9.68
C ARG A 136 11.82 -16.56 9.47
N ARG A 137 11.18 -16.97 10.55
CA ARG A 137 10.05 -17.91 10.50
C ARG A 137 8.78 -17.12 10.22
N VAL A 138 8.07 -17.46 9.15
CA VAL A 138 6.76 -16.83 8.88
C VAL A 138 5.75 -17.36 9.88
N GLY A 139 5.28 -16.48 10.76
CA GLY A 139 4.21 -16.74 11.70
C GLY A 139 2.84 -16.49 11.07
N TYR A 140 1.79 -16.95 11.75
CA TYR A 140 0.40 -16.80 11.30
C TYR A 140 -0.43 -16.10 12.38
N VAL A 141 -1.28 -15.18 11.96
CA VAL A 141 -2.25 -14.51 12.82
C VAL A 141 -3.66 -15.04 12.60
N THR A 142 -4.48 -14.99 13.63
CA THR A 142 -5.87 -15.42 13.58
C THR A 142 -6.73 -14.32 12.96
N ILE A 143 -7.43 -14.64 11.88
CA ILE A 143 -8.44 -13.76 11.24
C ILE A 143 -9.81 -14.34 11.56
N THR A 144 -10.61 -13.59 12.33
CA THR A 144 -11.96 -13.99 12.74
C THR A 144 -13.02 -13.52 11.76
N GLU A 145 -12.81 -12.35 11.17
CA GLU A 145 -13.64 -11.74 10.14
C GLU A 145 -12.72 -11.21 9.03
N PRO A 146 -13.06 -11.45 7.75
CA PRO A 146 -12.32 -10.84 6.64
C PRO A 146 -12.46 -9.32 6.70
N SER A 147 -11.44 -8.61 6.22
CA SER A 147 -11.45 -7.15 6.17
C SER A 147 -12.51 -6.62 5.20
N ASP A 148 -12.60 -7.24 4.01
CA ASP A 148 -13.54 -6.91 2.94
C ASP A 148 -13.58 -8.00 1.84
N ALA A 149 -14.21 -7.70 0.71
CA ALA A 149 -14.39 -8.62 -0.42
C ALA A 149 -13.09 -9.07 -1.11
N SER A 150 -11.99 -8.35 -0.94
CA SER A 150 -10.67 -8.70 -1.52
C SER A 150 -9.80 -9.52 -0.58
N SER A 151 -10.31 -9.83 0.62
CA SER A 151 -9.59 -10.64 1.60
C SER A 151 -9.39 -12.08 1.13
N ILE A 152 -8.17 -12.58 1.29
CA ILE A 152 -7.81 -13.97 1.07
C ILE A 152 -8.62 -14.83 2.05
N PRO A 153 -9.39 -15.83 1.58
CA PRO A 153 -10.34 -16.56 2.42
C PRO A 153 -9.64 -17.60 3.30
N SER A 154 -9.00 -17.16 4.38
CA SER A 154 -8.38 -18.03 5.40
C SER A 154 -8.47 -17.45 6.80
N GLY A 155 -8.69 -18.32 7.79
CA GLY A 155 -8.70 -17.93 9.21
C GLY A 155 -7.31 -17.81 9.84
N LEU A 156 -6.25 -18.23 9.13
CA LEU A 156 -4.87 -18.15 9.59
C LEU A 156 -4.01 -17.51 8.51
N MET A 157 -3.71 -16.22 8.67
CA MET A 157 -3.00 -15.43 7.67
C MET A 157 -1.51 -15.33 8.00
N PRO A 158 -0.58 -15.69 7.09
CA PRO A 158 0.84 -15.42 7.29
C PRO A 158 1.11 -13.92 7.23
N ASP A 159 1.81 -13.38 8.22
CA ASP A 159 2.25 -11.97 8.22
C ASP A 159 3.50 -11.71 9.07
N PRO A 160 3.57 -12.04 10.37
CA PRO A 160 4.75 -11.73 11.19
C PRO A 160 5.97 -12.55 10.76
N LEU A 161 7.12 -11.89 10.70
CA LEU A 161 8.43 -12.50 10.44
C LEU A 161 9.16 -12.66 11.78
N GLU A 162 8.93 -13.80 12.42
CA GLU A 162 9.48 -14.10 13.73
C GLU A 162 11.00 -14.37 13.66
N PRO A 163 11.77 -13.98 14.71
CA PRO A 163 13.16 -14.36 14.87
C PRO A 163 13.39 -15.85 14.64
N ALA A 164 14.37 -16.16 13.80
CA ALA A 164 14.85 -17.51 13.55
C ALA A 164 16.37 -17.47 13.33
N SER A 165 17.02 -18.63 13.30
CA SER A 165 18.45 -18.73 13.05
C SER A 165 18.79 -19.94 12.19
N PHE A 166 19.73 -19.76 11.26
CA PHE A 166 20.22 -20.89 10.47
C PHE A 166 20.82 -21.96 11.40
N GLY A 167 20.50 -23.22 11.13
CA GLY A 167 20.91 -24.39 11.92
C GLY A 167 20.11 -24.63 13.20
N ALA A 168 19.23 -23.70 13.61
CA ALA A 168 18.29 -23.96 14.70
C ALA A 168 17.19 -24.95 14.25
N ALA A 169 16.78 -25.82 15.16
CA ALA A 169 15.69 -26.76 14.91
C ALA A 169 14.34 -26.10 15.26
N GLU A 170 13.46 -26.01 14.27
CA GLU A 170 12.13 -25.42 14.34
C GLU A 170 11.06 -26.53 14.28
N SER A 171 10.11 -26.52 15.20
CA SER A 171 9.00 -27.47 15.18
C SER A 171 7.99 -27.12 14.08
N VAL A 172 7.60 -28.11 13.29
CA VAL A 172 6.65 -27.96 12.18
C VAL A 172 5.57 -29.05 12.22
N THR A 173 4.36 -28.69 11.82
CA THR A 173 3.17 -29.56 11.87
C THR A 173 2.98 -30.33 10.57
N GLY A 174 2.69 -31.62 10.67
CA GLY A 174 2.37 -32.48 9.53
C GLY A 174 1.20 -31.96 8.69
N GLY A 175 1.37 -31.97 7.38
CA GLY A 175 0.36 -31.55 6.40
C GLY A 175 0.17 -30.04 6.25
N GLN A 176 0.88 -29.21 7.02
CA GLN A 176 0.78 -27.74 6.99
C GLN A 176 2.04 -27.10 6.38
N ASN A 177 1.86 -26.01 5.63
CA ASN A 177 2.98 -25.22 5.14
C ASN A 177 3.63 -24.40 6.29
N GLN A 178 4.94 -24.50 6.43
CA GLN A 178 5.78 -23.58 7.19
C GLN A 178 6.72 -22.82 6.23
N PRO A 179 6.43 -21.56 5.92
CA PRO A 179 7.34 -20.72 5.15
C PRO A 179 8.48 -20.20 6.02
N PHE A 180 9.65 -20.07 5.40
CA PHE A 180 10.82 -19.39 5.93
C PHE A 180 11.21 -18.27 4.97
N TRP A 181 11.27 -17.06 5.48
CA TRP A 181 11.70 -15.87 4.76
C TRP A 181 13.20 -15.72 4.91
N ILE A 182 13.93 -15.71 3.81
CA ILE A 182 15.39 -15.58 3.78
C ILE A 182 15.73 -14.27 3.09
N THR A 183 16.61 -13.48 3.69
CA THR A 183 16.98 -12.15 3.20
C THR A 183 18.48 -12.08 2.96
N VAL A 184 18.88 -11.61 1.79
CA VAL A 184 20.28 -11.45 1.39
C VAL A 184 20.62 -9.96 1.32
N HIS A 185 21.59 -9.51 2.10
CA HIS A 185 22.07 -8.12 2.05
C HIS A 185 23.28 -8.04 1.12
N VAL A 186 23.11 -7.45 -0.07
CA VAL A 186 24.20 -7.28 -1.03
C VAL A 186 25.00 -6.03 -0.67
N PRO A 187 26.29 -6.15 -0.31
CA PRO A 187 27.10 -4.99 0.04
C PRO A 187 27.24 -3.98 -1.10
N GLU A 188 27.35 -2.69 -0.77
CA GLU A 188 27.58 -1.61 -1.75
C GLU A 188 28.83 -1.88 -2.62
N GLY A 189 29.88 -2.45 -2.03
CA GLY A 189 31.12 -2.81 -2.70
C GLY A 189 31.16 -4.20 -3.35
N ALA A 190 30.04 -4.92 -3.42
CA ALA A 190 30.01 -6.26 -4.00
C ALA A 190 30.47 -6.24 -5.47
N ALA A 191 31.27 -7.23 -5.86
CA ALA A 191 31.65 -7.41 -7.27
C ALA A 191 30.42 -7.90 -8.06
N ALA A 192 30.17 -7.32 -9.22
CA ALA A 192 29.08 -7.75 -10.09
C ALA A 192 29.34 -9.15 -10.68
N GLY A 193 28.26 -9.88 -10.99
CA GLY A 193 28.29 -11.21 -11.58
C GLY A 193 27.57 -12.27 -10.74
N ASP A 194 27.73 -13.52 -11.15
CA ASP A 194 26.99 -14.66 -10.59
C ASP A 194 27.67 -15.24 -9.35
N TYR A 195 26.89 -15.40 -8.29
CA TYR A 195 27.26 -16.08 -7.06
C TYR A 195 26.42 -17.34 -6.88
N THR A 196 27.00 -18.31 -6.20
CA THR A 196 26.33 -19.57 -5.84
C THR A 196 26.40 -19.80 -4.33
N ALA A 197 25.32 -20.34 -3.79
CA ALA A 197 25.20 -20.86 -2.43
C ALA A 197 24.41 -22.18 -2.44
N THR A 198 24.43 -22.88 -1.31
CA THR A 198 23.65 -24.09 -1.08
C THR A 198 22.78 -23.88 0.15
N LEU A 199 21.48 -24.07 -0.03
CA LEU A 199 20.53 -24.16 1.07
C LEU A 199 20.34 -25.64 1.43
N THR A 200 20.92 -26.06 2.55
CA THR A 200 20.69 -27.40 3.10
C THR A 200 19.44 -27.35 3.98
N VAL A 201 18.43 -28.14 3.62
CA VAL A 201 17.17 -28.28 4.39
C VAL A 201 17.12 -29.67 4.99
N THR A 202 17.12 -29.73 6.33
CA THR A 202 17.04 -30.98 7.07
C THR A 202 15.68 -31.11 7.73
N VAL A 203 14.93 -32.16 7.38
CA VAL A 203 13.62 -32.50 7.95
C VAL A 203 13.73 -33.81 8.71
N GLY A 204 13.62 -33.76 10.03
CA GLY A 204 13.89 -34.92 10.89
C GLY A 204 15.34 -35.41 10.72
N ALA A 205 15.51 -36.61 10.17
CA ALA A 205 16.83 -37.22 9.91
C ALA A 205 17.29 -37.10 8.45
N GLU A 206 16.41 -36.64 7.56
CA GLU A 206 16.67 -36.57 6.12
C GLU A 206 17.09 -35.15 5.75
N SER A 207 17.95 -35.02 4.74
CA SER A 207 18.46 -33.73 4.30
C SER A 207 18.55 -33.66 2.78
N VAL A 208 18.34 -32.47 2.23
CA VAL A 208 18.50 -32.18 0.80
C VAL A 208 19.21 -30.84 0.63
N ASP A 209 20.07 -30.77 -0.38
CA ASP A 209 20.72 -29.54 -0.80
C ASP A 209 19.95 -28.91 -1.97
N VAL A 210 19.50 -27.67 -1.79
CA VAL A 210 18.86 -26.86 -2.83
C VAL A 210 19.87 -25.82 -3.31
N PRO A 211 20.25 -25.82 -4.60
CA PRO A 211 21.11 -24.79 -5.17
C PRO A 211 20.43 -23.41 -5.10
N VAL A 212 21.20 -22.39 -4.72
CA VAL A 212 20.76 -20.99 -4.72
C VAL A 212 21.74 -20.18 -5.57
N THR A 213 21.22 -19.42 -6.52
CA THR A 213 21.99 -18.51 -7.36
C THR A 213 21.61 -17.06 -7.08
N LEU A 214 22.59 -16.17 -7.13
CA LEU A 214 22.39 -14.72 -7.01
C LEU A 214 23.18 -14.04 -8.13
N HIS A 215 22.49 -13.30 -8.98
CA HIS A 215 23.15 -12.39 -9.91
C HIS A 215 23.23 -10.99 -9.29
N VAL A 216 24.45 -10.49 -9.09
CA VAL A 216 24.66 -9.10 -8.65
C VAL A 216 24.84 -8.21 -9.87
N PHE A 217 23.87 -7.33 -10.13
CA PHE A 217 23.90 -6.40 -11.25
C PHE A 217 25.08 -5.42 -11.17
N ASN A 218 25.53 -4.92 -12.32
CA ASN A 218 26.64 -3.96 -12.38
C ASN A 218 26.23 -2.48 -12.17
N PHE A 219 25.31 -2.23 -11.24
CA PHE A 219 25.02 -0.89 -10.72
C PHE A 219 24.75 -0.97 -9.21
N THR A 220 24.67 0.20 -8.58
CA THR A 220 24.54 0.33 -7.13
C THR A 220 23.32 1.18 -6.81
N LEU A 221 22.48 0.71 -5.89
CA LEU A 221 21.45 1.56 -5.31
C LEU A 221 22.09 2.64 -4.43
N PRO A 222 21.75 3.93 -4.61
CA PRO A 222 22.35 5.01 -3.83
C PRO A 222 22.16 4.81 -2.33
N ASN A 223 23.07 5.30 -1.48
CA ASN A 223 22.83 5.36 -0.03
C ASN A 223 21.76 6.39 0.33
N THR A 224 21.57 7.43 -0.49
CA THR A 224 20.49 8.39 -0.33
C THR A 224 19.16 7.78 -0.71
N LEU A 225 18.15 7.91 0.15
CA LEU A 225 16.80 7.43 -0.12
C LEU A 225 16.14 8.25 -1.24
N GLY A 226 15.66 7.58 -2.27
CA GLY A 226 15.00 8.18 -3.42
C GLY A 226 13.50 8.39 -3.26
N PHE A 227 12.90 7.75 -2.25
CA PHE A 227 11.51 7.86 -1.87
C PHE A 227 11.40 8.36 -0.42
N ASP A 228 10.53 9.32 -0.19
CA ASP A 228 10.37 9.98 1.12
C ASP A 228 9.25 9.33 1.94
N GLY A 229 9.01 9.82 3.16
CA GLY A 229 7.83 9.43 3.90
C GLY A 229 7.75 9.88 5.35
N ASN A 230 6.67 9.45 5.99
CA ASN A 230 6.42 9.61 7.42
C ASN A 230 5.71 8.35 7.94
N TRP A 231 6.50 7.35 8.30
CA TRP A 231 6.02 6.11 8.91
C TRP A 231 6.00 6.28 10.42
N ASN A 232 4.82 6.49 11.00
CA ASN A 232 4.75 6.83 12.41
C ASN A 232 5.05 5.63 13.32
N ALA A 233 6.24 5.65 13.94
CA ALA A 233 6.74 4.55 14.74
C ALA A 233 7.10 5.02 16.15
N SER A 234 6.56 4.35 17.15
CA SER A 234 7.00 4.52 18.54
C SER A 234 8.35 3.84 18.72
N PHE A 235 9.43 4.62 18.64
CA PHE A 235 10.78 4.12 18.93
C PHE A 235 10.88 3.60 20.36
N GLU A 236 10.16 4.20 21.31
CA GLU A 236 10.05 3.69 22.69
C GLU A 236 9.46 2.28 22.74
N ALA A 237 8.35 2.03 22.03
CA ALA A 237 7.72 0.70 22.00
C ALA A 237 8.64 -0.37 21.37
N LEU A 238 9.55 0.03 20.50
CA LEU A 238 10.56 -0.83 19.89
C LEU A 238 11.86 -0.95 20.71
N GLY A 239 11.90 -0.42 21.94
CA GLY A 239 13.06 -0.49 22.83
C GLY A 239 14.11 0.61 22.64
N GLY A 240 13.81 1.63 21.83
CA GLY A 240 14.72 2.76 21.55
C GLY A 240 15.08 3.57 22.79
N SER A 241 14.24 3.58 23.83
CA SER A 241 14.48 4.33 25.07
C SER A 241 15.59 3.75 25.94
N GLU A 242 16.11 2.57 25.62
CA GLU A 242 17.18 1.91 26.37
C GLU A 242 18.52 2.66 26.24
N SER A 243 18.89 3.13 25.04
CA SER A 243 20.14 3.84 24.81
C SER A 243 20.20 4.53 23.43
N LEU A 244 21.19 5.41 23.21
CA LEU A 244 21.43 6.00 21.88
C LEU A 244 21.88 4.97 20.84
N GLU A 245 22.54 3.89 21.25
CA GLU A 245 22.85 2.77 20.35
C GLU A 245 21.58 2.06 19.87
N LYS A 246 20.58 1.91 20.73
CA LYS A 246 19.27 1.36 20.34
C LYS A 246 18.49 2.31 19.44
N VAL A 247 18.58 3.63 19.66
CA VAL A 247 18.06 4.64 18.72
C VAL A 247 18.70 4.46 17.35
N GLU A 248 20.03 4.43 17.27
CA GLU A 248 20.77 4.29 16.01
C GLU A 248 20.46 2.97 15.30
N ALA A 249 20.31 1.87 16.05
CA ALA A 249 19.90 0.58 15.49
C ALA A 249 18.52 0.67 14.81
N LEU A 250 17.55 1.35 15.44
CA LEU A 250 16.24 1.60 14.82
C LEU A 250 16.36 2.53 13.61
N LYS A 251 17.18 3.59 13.66
CA LYS A 251 17.43 4.43 12.46
C LYS A 251 18.03 3.63 11.31
N THR A 252 18.97 2.73 11.63
CA THR A 252 19.61 1.84 10.66
C THR A 252 18.61 0.88 10.08
N PHE A 253 17.75 0.28 10.90
CA PHE A 253 16.64 -0.54 10.44
C PHE A 253 15.76 0.23 9.43
N PHE A 254 15.27 1.42 9.75
CA PHE A 254 14.44 2.22 8.83
C PHE A 254 15.18 2.59 7.53
N HIS A 255 16.46 2.97 7.64
CA HIS A 255 17.27 3.33 6.47
C HIS A 255 17.56 2.11 5.57
N GLU A 256 17.86 0.95 6.14
CA GLU A 256 18.02 -0.30 5.38
C GLU A 256 16.70 -0.74 4.72
N HIS A 257 15.54 -0.34 5.28
CA HIS A 257 14.24 -0.55 4.65
C HIS A 257 13.86 0.52 3.62
N ARG A 258 14.70 1.55 3.45
CA ARG A 258 14.42 2.68 2.56
C ARG A 258 13.15 3.46 2.94
N LEU A 259 12.76 3.42 4.22
CA LEU A 259 11.55 4.06 4.74
C LEU A 259 11.92 5.16 5.75
N VAL A 260 11.25 6.31 5.65
CA VAL A 260 11.51 7.47 6.51
C VAL A 260 10.55 7.46 7.71
N PRO A 261 11.04 7.32 8.96
CA PRO A 261 10.17 7.31 10.13
C PRO A 261 9.67 8.72 10.46
N SER A 262 8.47 8.87 11.07
CA SER A 262 8.08 10.14 11.70
C SER A 262 9.11 10.60 12.75
N SER A 263 9.77 9.61 13.34
CA SER A 263 10.68 9.76 14.46
C SER A 263 12.09 10.22 14.09
N VAL A 264 12.43 10.65 12.85
CA VAL A 264 13.83 11.01 12.45
C VAL A 264 14.58 11.81 13.52
N ALA A 265 13.95 12.85 14.08
CA ALA A 265 14.55 13.69 15.12
C ALA A 265 14.57 13.06 16.52
N TRP A 266 13.72 12.06 16.81
CA TRP A 266 13.64 11.40 18.12
C TRP A 266 15.01 10.83 18.55
N PRO A 267 15.42 11.01 19.83
CA PRO A 267 14.67 11.56 20.96
C PRO A 267 14.74 13.09 21.16
N ALA A 268 15.29 13.84 20.20
CA ALA A 268 15.58 15.27 20.34
C ALA A 268 14.83 16.11 19.29
N GLY A 269 13.86 16.93 19.69
CA GLY A 269 13.10 17.72 18.73
C GLY A 269 11.86 18.34 19.33
N LEU A 270 11.19 19.23 18.61
CA LEU A 270 10.01 19.96 19.12
C LEU A 270 8.79 19.06 19.34
N ASN A 271 8.79 17.86 18.74
CA ASN A 271 7.75 16.84 18.93
C ASN A 271 7.96 15.98 20.18
N TYR A 272 9.06 16.18 20.91
CA TYR A 272 9.49 15.30 22.00
C TYR A 272 9.86 16.09 23.26
N ASN A 273 9.85 15.39 24.39
CA ASN A 273 10.27 15.95 25.66
C ASN A 273 11.81 15.87 25.78
N GLY A 274 12.55 16.66 24.99
CA GLY A 274 14.00 16.78 25.14
C GLY A 274 14.75 17.26 23.91
N GLY A 275 16.02 17.61 24.12
CA GLY A 275 17.03 17.88 23.10
C GLY A 275 17.06 19.31 22.58
N ILE A 276 15.91 19.95 22.40
CA ILE A 276 15.80 21.36 21.97
C ILE A 276 14.47 21.96 22.41
N THR A 277 14.49 23.24 22.83
CA THR A 277 13.29 23.97 23.27
C THR A 277 13.24 25.37 22.66
N TYR A 278 12.03 25.90 22.44
CA TYR A 278 11.85 27.30 22.02
C TYR A 278 11.68 28.20 23.25
N ASP A 279 12.59 29.16 23.43
CA ASP A 279 12.48 30.14 24.50
C ASP A 279 11.68 31.37 24.03
N CYS A 280 10.46 31.49 24.52
CA CYS A 280 9.57 32.63 24.23
C CYS A 280 10.16 34.00 24.61
N ALA A 281 11.06 34.07 25.61
CA ALA A 281 11.61 35.35 26.06
C ALA A 281 12.67 35.89 25.08
N SER A 282 13.54 35.02 24.59
CA SER A 282 14.56 35.37 23.61
C SER A 282 14.09 35.24 22.15
N GLY A 283 13.06 34.44 21.89
CA GLY A 283 12.62 34.08 20.54
C GLY A 283 13.58 33.14 19.82
N ALA A 284 14.40 32.38 20.56
CA ALA A 284 15.43 31.51 20.02
C ALA A 284 15.26 30.06 20.50
N PHE A 285 15.83 29.12 19.74
CA PHE A 285 15.96 27.75 20.22
C PHE A 285 17.15 27.60 21.17
N VAL A 286 16.93 26.83 22.23
CA VAL A 286 17.93 26.46 23.22
C VAL A 286 18.10 24.95 23.17
N ASP A 287 19.31 24.52 22.81
CA ASP A 287 19.68 23.11 22.72
C ASP A 287 20.17 22.55 24.06
N ASP A 288 19.90 21.27 24.31
CA ASP A 288 20.42 20.59 25.50
C ASP A 288 21.92 20.27 25.31
N PRO A 289 22.81 20.65 26.24
CA PRO A 289 24.27 20.56 26.04
C PRO A 289 24.86 19.14 26.16
N GLY A 290 24.06 18.10 25.94
CA GLY A 290 24.44 16.69 26.14
C GLY A 290 24.31 15.84 24.88
N PRO A 291 24.60 14.53 24.95
CA PRO A 291 24.52 13.63 23.79
C PRO A 291 23.09 13.40 23.27
N TYR A 292 22.09 13.88 24.00
CA TYR A 292 20.68 13.89 23.60
C TYR A 292 20.24 15.26 23.04
N GLY A 293 21.17 16.21 22.88
CA GLY A 293 20.90 17.51 22.25
C GLY A 293 20.59 17.37 20.75
N PHE A 294 19.72 18.22 20.23
CA PHE A 294 19.39 18.19 18.81
C PHE A 294 20.57 18.66 17.93
N ALA A 295 21.46 19.50 18.47
CA ALA A 295 22.71 19.89 17.82
C ALA A 295 23.67 18.72 17.59
N GLU A 296 23.58 17.65 18.39
CA GLU A 296 24.37 16.43 18.22
C GLU A 296 23.64 15.41 17.33
N LEU A 297 22.35 15.17 17.60
CA LEU A 297 21.58 14.12 16.93
C LEU A 297 21.03 14.53 15.56
N GLY A 298 20.78 15.82 15.35
CA GLY A 298 20.31 16.38 14.09
C GLY A 298 21.28 16.13 12.94
N PRO A 299 22.53 16.63 12.98
CA PRO A 299 23.53 16.37 11.93
C PRO A 299 23.76 14.86 11.69
N LYS A 300 23.75 14.07 12.76
CA LYS A 300 23.93 12.63 12.68
C LYS A 300 22.82 11.92 11.90
N TYR A 301 21.55 12.14 12.25
CA TYR A 301 20.45 11.39 11.64
C TYR A 301 19.84 12.09 10.42
N ILE A 302 19.88 13.41 10.34
CA ILE A 302 19.35 14.17 9.18
C ILE A 302 20.38 14.18 8.04
N ASP A 303 21.68 14.35 8.33
CA ASP A 303 22.73 14.43 7.30
C ASP A 303 23.60 13.17 7.22
N GLY A 304 23.49 12.25 8.17
CA GLY A 304 24.26 11.02 8.20
C GLY A 304 25.67 11.19 8.78
N GLU A 305 25.99 12.35 9.38
CA GLU A 305 27.32 12.64 9.90
C GLU A 305 27.73 11.67 11.02
N GLY A 306 28.84 10.96 10.83
CA GLY A 306 29.30 9.96 11.80
C GLY A 306 28.41 8.72 11.91
N TRP A 307 27.49 8.51 10.98
CA TRP A 307 26.64 7.32 10.88
C TRP A 307 26.76 6.69 9.47
N ASN A 308 25.83 6.97 8.56
CA ASN A 308 25.73 6.34 7.24
C ASN A 308 26.15 7.24 6.06
N GLY A 309 26.47 8.51 6.32
CA GLY A 309 26.88 9.49 5.31
C GLY A 309 25.76 10.04 4.40
N ALA A 310 24.50 9.63 4.61
CA ALA A 310 23.35 10.09 3.81
C ALA A 310 22.24 10.73 4.66
N GLY A 311 21.97 10.19 5.84
CA GLY A 311 20.87 10.59 6.71
C GLY A 311 19.49 10.31 6.09
N PHE A 312 18.47 11.05 6.53
CA PHE A 312 17.11 10.97 5.97
C PHE A 312 16.82 12.16 5.04
N PRO A 313 16.02 11.95 3.96
CA PRO A 313 15.74 12.99 2.97
C PRO A 313 14.83 14.11 3.53
N SER A 314 13.98 13.80 4.50
CA SER A 314 13.13 14.76 5.20
C SER A 314 13.00 14.44 6.69
N PHE A 315 12.47 15.40 7.45
CA PHE A 315 12.03 15.15 8.83
C PHE A 315 10.93 16.13 9.25
N GLN A 316 10.02 15.65 10.09
CA GLN A 316 9.00 16.48 10.72
C GLN A 316 9.59 17.22 11.92
N ILE A 317 9.71 18.55 11.82
CA ILE A 317 10.27 19.38 12.90
C ILE A 317 9.25 19.57 14.02
N MET A 318 7.99 19.78 13.64
CA MET A 318 6.87 20.07 14.53
C MET A 318 5.58 19.48 13.95
N GLN A 319 4.64 19.09 14.81
CA GLN A 319 3.29 18.69 14.43
C GLN A 319 2.23 19.55 15.10
N PHE A 320 1.06 19.58 14.47
CA PHE A 320 -0.19 20.09 14.99
C PHE A 320 -0.57 19.44 16.34
N VAL A 321 -1.48 20.08 17.07
CA VAL A 321 -1.96 19.57 18.37
C VAL A 321 -3.07 18.53 18.20
N ASP A 322 -4.16 18.90 17.54
CA ASP A 322 -5.24 17.99 17.15
C ASP A 322 -6.01 18.54 15.93
N ASN A 323 -6.85 17.71 15.30
CA ASN A 323 -7.57 18.06 14.07
C ASN A 323 -8.45 19.32 14.22
N SER A 324 -9.08 19.50 15.39
CA SER A 324 -9.99 20.61 15.64
C SER A 324 -9.25 21.86 16.08
N THR A 325 -8.18 21.75 16.87
CA THR A 325 -7.36 22.88 17.32
C THR A 325 -5.89 22.65 16.95
N PRO A 326 -5.46 22.97 15.71
CA PRO A 326 -4.13 22.60 15.23
C PRO A 326 -2.96 23.26 15.99
N ARG A 327 -3.25 24.29 16.80
CA ARG A 327 -2.29 25.03 17.63
C ARG A 327 -2.78 25.08 19.08
N PRO A 328 -1.88 25.10 20.08
CA PRO A 328 -2.25 24.99 21.50
C PRO A 328 -3.10 26.16 21.99
N GLN A 329 -3.93 25.93 23.00
CA GLN A 329 -4.79 26.98 23.56
C GLN A 329 -4.00 28.18 24.11
N GLU A 330 -2.84 27.94 24.72
CA GLU A 330 -1.93 28.99 25.18
C GLU A 330 -0.55 28.78 24.54
N PHE A 331 0.08 29.87 24.10
CA PHE A 331 1.46 29.86 23.58
C PHE A 331 2.19 31.12 24.05
N CYS A 332 3.38 30.95 24.62
CA CYS A 332 4.19 32.05 25.19
C CYS A 332 3.42 32.97 26.16
N GLY A 333 2.51 32.42 26.96
CA GLY A 333 1.69 33.19 27.91
C GLY A 333 0.54 33.96 27.27
N VAL A 334 0.26 33.74 25.98
CA VAL A 334 -0.83 34.37 25.23
C VAL A 334 -1.89 33.31 24.90
N ASP A 335 -3.14 33.60 25.27
CA ASP A 335 -4.28 32.77 24.93
C ASP A 335 -4.65 32.94 23.45
N ARG A 336 -4.90 31.82 22.76
CA ARG A 336 -5.31 31.78 21.36
C ARG A 336 -6.62 32.52 21.15
N GLY A 337 -7.52 32.52 22.13
CA GLY A 337 -8.88 32.98 22.01
C GLY A 337 -9.86 31.83 21.80
N PRO A 338 -11.13 32.15 21.52
CA PRO A 338 -12.21 31.16 21.44
C PRO A 338 -12.27 30.44 20.08
N ASP A 339 -11.62 30.95 19.05
CA ASP A 339 -11.66 30.40 17.69
C ASP A 339 -10.30 29.82 17.23
N HIS A 340 -10.34 29.15 16.09
CA HIS A 340 -9.21 28.41 15.52
C HIS A 340 -8.17 29.31 14.82
N PHE A 341 -8.58 30.50 14.39
CA PHE A 341 -7.73 31.50 13.73
C PHE A 341 -6.79 32.19 14.72
N GLY A 342 -7.23 32.33 15.97
CA GLY A 342 -6.47 32.93 17.04
C GLY A 342 -6.43 34.46 16.99
N THR A 343 -6.13 35.09 18.13
CA THR A 343 -6.02 36.55 18.22
C THR A 343 -4.77 37.09 17.51
N SER A 344 -4.76 38.38 17.16
CA SER A 344 -3.58 39.03 16.57
C SER A 344 -2.33 38.91 17.46
N ALA A 345 -2.49 38.96 18.79
CA ALA A 345 -1.39 38.83 19.73
C ALA A 345 -0.82 37.40 19.71
N TYR A 346 -1.70 36.39 19.74
CA TYR A 346 -1.29 34.99 19.64
C TYR A 346 -0.58 34.70 18.32
N ASN A 347 -1.16 35.15 17.20
CA ASN A 347 -0.59 34.96 15.87
C ASN A 347 0.76 35.66 15.71
N ALA A 348 0.99 36.79 16.39
CA ALA A 348 2.29 37.44 16.41
C ALA A 348 3.36 36.61 17.15
N GLU A 349 3.03 36.00 18.29
CA GLU A 349 3.96 35.10 18.99
C GLU A 349 4.22 33.81 18.20
N TRP A 350 3.17 33.21 17.63
CA TRP A 350 3.30 32.03 16.78
C TRP A 350 4.19 32.31 15.56
N SER A 351 4.04 33.48 14.94
CA SER A 351 4.88 33.89 13.81
C SER A 351 6.37 33.97 14.17
N LYS A 352 6.72 34.35 15.41
CA LYS A 352 8.12 34.35 15.87
C LYS A 352 8.69 32.93 15.94
N LEU A 353 7.90 31.96 16.42
CA LEU A 353 8.29 30.55 16.41
C LEU A 353 8.57 30.07 14.98
N LEU A 354 7.66 30.35 14.05
CA LEU A 354 7.82 29.93 12.64
C LEU A 354 9.07 30.56 12.01
N ALA A 355 9.31 31.85 12.24
CA ALA A 355 10.51 32.54 11.76
C ALA A 355 11.80 31.96 12.40
N ALA A 356 11.76 31.61 13.68
CA ALA A 356 12.87 30.95 14.35
C ALA A 356 13.14 29.55 13.77
N MET A 357 12.10 28.78 13.46
CA MET A 357 12.21 27.47 12.78
C MET A 357 12.89 27.61 11.42
N GLU A 358 12.43 28.53 10.58
CA GLU A 358 13.06 28.79 9.28
C GLU A 358 14.52 29.19 9.42
N ALA A 359 14.84 30.12 10.32
CA ALA A 359 16.20 30.57 10.56
C ALA A 359 17.10 29.41 11.02
N TYR A 360 16.60 28.54 11.89
CA TYR A 360 17.33 27.36 12.35
C TYR A 360 17.60 26.38 11.20
N LEU A 361 16.60 26.08 10.37
CA LEU A 361 16.78 25.19 9.22
C LEU A 361 17.75 25.76 8.21
N ILE A 362 17.70 27.07 7.92
CA ILE A 362 18.64 27.74 7.02
C ILE A 362 20.06 27.62 7.57
N ALA A 363 20.26 27.87 8.87
CA ALA A 363 21.57 27.81 9.50
C ALA A 363 22.22 26.41 9.41
N HIS A 364 21.42 25.35 9.32
CA HIS A 364 21.87 23.96 9.23
C HIS A 364 21.76 23.37 7.82
N ASN A 365 21.38 24.17 6.81
CA ASN A 365 21.12 23.69 5.43
C ASN A 365 19.99 22.64 5.31
N TRP A 366 18.99 22.72 6.19
CA TRP A 366 17.85 21.79 6.25
C TRP A 366 16.55 22.37 5.69
N SER A 367 16.57 23.55 5.05
CA SER A 367 15.35 24.17 4.48
C SER A 367 14.63 23.27 3.47
N GLY A 368 15.35 22.37 2.78
CA GLY A 368 14.76 21.38 1.88
C GLY A 368 14.31 20.08 2.56
N LYS A 369 14.70 19.82 3.82
CA LYS A 369 14.45 18.56 4.53
C LYS A 369 13.37 18.69 5.61
N GLY A 370 13.45 19.74 6.41
CA GLY A 370 12.57 19.92 7.55
C GLY A 370 11.22 20.53 7.18
N TYR A 371 10.13 19.99 7.71
CA TYR A 371 8.78 20.53 7.50
C TYR A 371 7.96 20.61 8.81
N TYR A 372 7.00 21.54 8.85
CA TYR A 372 5.98 21.64 9.90
C TYR A 372 4.68 21.00 9.42
N TYR A 373 4.20 19.98 10.13
CA TYR A 373 2.90 19.36 9.86
C TYR A 373 1.79 20.16 10.54
N VAL A 374 1.07 20.97 9.76
CA VAL A 374 0.24 22.09 10.25
C VAL A 374 -1.13 21.64 10.76
N GLN A 375 -1.77 20.70 10.07
CA GLN A 375 -3.13 20.25 10.36
C GLN A 375 -3.35 18.87 9.76
N ASN A 376 -4.12 18.03 10.46
CA ASN A 376 -4.48 16.69 10.00
C ASN A 376 -5.94 16.63 9.54
N GLU A 377 -6.16 16.15 8.32
CA GLU A 377 -7.44 15.82 7.70
C GLU A 377 -8.55 16.85 7.97
N PRO A 378 -8.45 18.09 7.44
CA PRO A 378 -9.56 19.04 7.51
C PRO A 378 -10.83 18.43 6.88
N GLN A 379 -11.93 18.34 7.64
CA GLN A 379 -13.09 17.52 7.26
C GLN A 379 -14.18 18.31 6.53
N ASP A 380 -14.22 19.62 6.72
CA ASP A 380 -15.29 20.48 6.22
C ASP A 380 -14.80 21.89 5.86
N GLN A 381 -15.71 22.73 5.37
CA GLN A 381 -15.39 24.09 4.95
C GLN A 381 -14.78 24.93 6.08
N ALA A 382 -15.18 24.74 7.34
CA ALA A 382 -14.61 25.51 8.44
C ALA A 382 -13.15 25.10 8.69
N ASP A 383 -12.85 23.81 8.58
CA ASP A 383 -11.48 23.32 8.64
C ASP A 383 -10.64 23.81 7.44
N TYR A 384 -11.22 23.87 6.24
CA TYR A 384 -10.56 24.42 5.04
C TYR A 384 -10.23 25.91 5.19
N ASP A 385 -11.14 26.70 5.77
CA ASP A 385 -10.92 28.11 6.07
C ASP A 385 -9.72 28.30 7.02
N VAL A 386 -9.61 27.42 8.03
CA VAL A 386 -8.50 27.40 8.99
C VAL A 386 -7.20 26.99 8.30
N ALA A 387 -7.19 25.92 7.52
CA ALA A 387 -6.01 25.45 6.79
C ALA A 387 -5.45 26.55 5.87
N ALA A 388 -6.31 27.20 5.09
CA ALA A 388 -5.94 28.32 4.23
C ALA A 388 -5.34 29.50 5.03
N PHE A 389 -5.97 29.87 6.16
CA PHE A 389 -5.44 30.91 7.04
C PHE A 389 -4.07 30.54 7.61
N LEU A 390 -3.87 29.30 8.05
CA LEU A 390 -2.61 28.83 8.61
C LEU A 390 -1.49 28.79 7.57
N ALA A 391 -1.79 28.41 6.33
CA ALA A 391 -0.84 28.50 5.22
C ALA A 391 -0.37 29.94 4.99
N SER A 392 -1.30 30.90 4.96
CA SER A 392 -1.00 32.33 4.83
C SER A 392 -0.17 32.87 5.99
N LEU A 393 -0.54 32.53 7.23
CA LEU A 393 0.20 32.92 8.43
C LEU A 393 1.63 32.38 8.38
N ALA A 394 1.79 31.10 8.05
CA ALA A 394 3.09 30.46 8.00
C ALA A 394 3.99 31.04 6.91
N LYS A 395 3.48 31.18 5.68
CA LYS A 395 4.25 31.74 4.55
C LYS A 395 4.54 33.23 4.70
N THR A 396 3.73 33.97 5.46
CA THR A 396 4.02 35.37 5.80
C THR A 396 5.14 35.47 6.83
N ALA A 397 5.13 34.61 7.85
CA ALA A 397 6.12 34.62 8.92
C ALA A 397 7.48 34.01 8.51
N ALA A 398 7.43 32.97 7.68
CA ALA A 398 8.55 32.10 7.33
C ALA A 398 8.39 31.57 5.88
N PRO A 399 8.70 32.39 4.85
CA PRO A 399 8.37 32.10 3.45
C PRO A 399 8.94 30.79 2.89
N SER A 400 10.10 30.37 3.37
CA SER A 400 10.86 29.19 2.94
C SER A 400 10.68 28.00 3.89
N LEU A 401 9.94 28.15 4.99
CA LEU A 401 9.58 27.01 5.83
C LEU A 401 8.62 26.11 5.06
N ARG A 402 8.99 24.83 4.91
CA ARG A 402 8.10 23.82 4.33
C ARG A 402 6.97 23.52 5.32
N ILE A 403 5.74 23.56 4.85
CA ILE A 403 4.55 23.20 5.61
C ILE A 403 3.79 22.05 4.93
N ALA A 404 3.25 21.15 5.76
CA ALA A 404 2.49 19.99 5.33
C ALA A 404 1.07 19.96 5.90
N VAL A 405 0.16 19.31 5.19
CA VAL A 405 -1.22 19.01 5.60
C VAL A 405 -1.58 17.60 5.14
N SER A 406 -2.32 16.82 5.94
CA SER A 406 -2.87 15.54 5.47
C SER A 406 -4.25 15.78 4.86
N GLU A 407 -4.20 16.08 3.58
CA GLU A 407 -5.36 16.34 2.74
C GLU A 407 -4.88 16.19 1.31
N GLU A 408 -5.71 15.67 0.40
CA GLU A 408 -5.37 15.81 -1.01
C GLU A 408 -5.34 17.28 -1.39
N PRO A 409 -4.53 17.68 -2.40
CA PRO A 409 -4.60 19.05 -2.86
C PRO A 409 -6.04 19.41 -3.27
N LYS A 410 -6.56 20.51 -2.71
CA LYS A 410 -7.95 20.97 -2.90
C LYS A 410 -8.01 22.45 -3.25
N PRO A 411 -8.82 22.86 -4.25
CA PRO A 411 -9.10 24.27 -4.50
C PRO A 411 -9.62 25.02 -3.27
N GLU A 412 -10.44 24.35 -2.45
CA GLU A 412 -11.04 24.87 -1.22
C GLU A 412 -10.02 25.35 -0.19
N ILE A 413 -8.77 24.86 -0.27
CA ILE A 413 -7.65 25.28 0.57
C ILE A 413 -6.66 26.11 -0.25
N ALA A 414 -6.18 25.56 -1.36
CA ALA A 414 -5.04 26.10 -2.11
C ALA A 414 -5.37 27.38 -2.89
N GLU A 415 -6.64 27.60 -3.22
CA GLU A 415 -7.14 28.79 -3.93
C GLU A 415 -8.05 29.65 -3.05
N HIS A 416 -8.17 29.30 -1.76
CA HIS A 416 -9.01 30.00 -0.82
C HIS A 416 -8.56 31.46 -0.66
N PRO A 417 -9.49 32.45 -0.64
CA PRO A 417 -9.13 33.86 -0.53
C PRO A 417 -8.26 34.20 0.69
N SER A 418 -8.49 33.54 1.83
CA SER A 418 -7.70 33.74 3.06
C SER A 418 -6.27 33.21 2.97
N ALA A 419 -5.98 32.31 2.03
CA ALA A 419 -4.62 31.84 1.77
C ALA A 419 -3.75 32.97 1.18
N GLY A 420 -4.35 33.97 0.53
CA GLY A 420 -3.63 35.13 0.00
C GLY A 420 -2.57 34.77 -1.05
N GLY A 421 -2.73 33.63 -1.74
CA GLY A 421 -1.76 33.07 -2.68
C GLY A 421 -0.68 32.18 -2.04
N ALA A 422 -0.69 32.00 -0.72
CA ALA A 422 0.10 30.97 -0.05
C ALA A 422 -0.51 29.58 -0.30
N SER A 423 0.31 28.55 -0.19
CA SER A 423 -0.12 27.16 -0.24
C SER A 423 0.79 26.28 0.62
N TYR A 424 0.39 25.01 0.76
CA TYR A 424 1.21 23.99 1.37
C TYR A 424 2.28 23.51 0.41
N ASP A 425 3.47 23.21 0.92
CA ASP A 425 4.55 22.64 0.10
C ASP A 425 4.42 21.12 -0.04
N LEU A 426 3.69 20.49 0.89
CA LEU A 426 3.54 19.05 0.98
C LEU A 426 2.11 18.66 1.37
N TRP A 427 1.44 17.92 0.49
CA TRP A 427 0.11 17.38 0.69
C TRP A 427 0.20 15.87 0.94
N TRP A 428 -0.39 15.36 2.01
CA TRP A 428 -0.54 13.92 2.21
C TRP A 428 -1.96 13.50 1.85
N ALA A 429 -2.14 13.12 0.59
CA ALA A 429 -3.42 12.77 0.02
C ALA A 429 -3.87 11.38 0.48
N ASP A 430 -5.11 11.27 0.93
CA ASP A 430 -5.81 9.99 1.00
C ASP A 430 -5.88 9.39 -0.41
N LEU A 431 -5.47 8.13 -0.56
CA LEU A 431 -5.35 7.48 -1.87
C LEU A 431 -6.71 7.40 -2.58
N SER A 432 -7.79 7.11 -1.85
CA SER A 432 -9.14 6.99 -2.40
C SER A 432 -9.76 8.33 -2.81
N HIS A 433 -9.28 9.42 -2.21
CA HIS A 433 -9.72 10.77 -2.54
C HIS A 433 -8.78 11.50 -3.51
N PHE A 434 -7.59 10.95 -3.76
CA PHE A 434 -6.60 11.48 -4.69
C PHE A 434 -7.18 11.80 -6.07
N LYS A 435 -6.95 13.03 -6.55
CA LYS A 435 -7.35 13.50 -7.87
C LYS A 435 -6.11 13.73 -8.74
N PRO A 436 -5.75 12.79 -9.63
CA PRO A 436 -4.51 12.86 -10.42
C PRO A 436 -4.31 14.18 -11.17
N ASP A 437 -5.35 14.68 -11.84
CA ASP A 437 -5.24 15.89 -12.66
C ASP A 437 -4.99 17.15 -11.82
N TYR A 438 -5.69 17.28 -10.69
CA TYR A 438 -5.50 18.43 -9.81
C TYR A 438 -4.17 18.34 -9.06
N ALA A 439 -3.78 17.14 -8.60
CA ALA A 439 -2.46 16.92 -8.03
C ALA A 439 -1.33 17.27 -9.01
N ALA A 440 -1.46 16.89 -10.29
CA ALA A 440 -0.50 17.26 -11.33
C ALA A 440 -0.41 18.78 -11.55
N ALA A 441 -1.55 19.49 -11.47
CA ALA A 441 -1.58 20.96 -11.55
C ALA A 441 -0.84 21.61 -10.37
N ARG A 442 -0.98 21.07 -9.15
CA ARG A 442 -0.25 21.53 -7.96
C ARG A 442 1.23 21.20 -8.01
N GLN A 443 1.60 19.99 -8.43
CA GLN A 443 2.98 19.59 -8.67
C GLN A 443 3.69 20.50 -9.68
N ALA A 444 2.99 20.98 -10.70
CA ALA A 444 3.52 21.95 -11.68
C ALA A 444 3.89 23.31 -11.04
N LEU A 445 3.27 23.65 -9.89
CA LEU A 445 3.60 24.83 -9.09
C LEU A 445 4.77 24.59 -8.11
N GLY A 446 5.30 23.37 -8.05
CA GLY A 446 6.42 22.99 -7.19
C GLY A 446 6.01 22.39 -5.85
N GLU A 447 4.72 22.10 -5.66
CA GLU A 447 4.22 21.39 -4.48
C GLU A 447 4.49 19.90 -4.59
N GLU A 448 4.67 19.24 -3.45
CA GLU A 448 4.83 17.79 -3.37
C GLU A 448 3.53 17.14 -2.90
N VAL A 449 3.25 15.95 -3.43
CA VAL A 449 2.13 15.11 -2.99
C VAL A 449 2.70 13.77 -2.56
N TRP A 450 2.33 13.35 -1.36
CA TRP A 450 2.52 12.03 -0.79
C TRP A 450 1.17 11.32 -0.71
N TRP A 451 1.18 9.99 -0.65
CA TRP A 451 -0.02 9.25 -0.28
C TRP A 451 -0.02 8.87 1.18
N TYR A 452 -1.19 8.97 1.79
CA TYR A 452 -1.44 8.62 3.17
C TYR A 452 -2.44 7.48 3.22
N PHE A 453 -1.96 6.29 3.61
CA PHE A 453 -2.78 5.09 3.60
C PHE A 453 -3.68 5.04 4.82
N LEU A 454 -4.96 4.77 4.59
CA LEU A 454 -6.00 4.68 5.61
C LEU A 454 -6.80 3.39 5.46
N TYR A 455 -7.51 3.00 6.52
CA TYR A 455 -8.46 1.90 6.48
C TYR A 455 -9.64 2.14 5.52
N GLY A 456 -9.84 3.41 5.12
CA GLY A 456 -10.83 3.83 4.13
C GLY A 456 -10.41 3.58 2.68
N ASP A 457 -9.13 3.22 2.44
CA ASP A 457 -8.63 2.80 1.14
C ASP A 457 -9.08 1.39 0.78
N LEU A 458 -10.38 1.29 0.54
CA LEU A 458 -11.03 0.04 0.19
C LEU A 458 -10.71 -0.34 -1.27
N PRO A 459 -10.80 -1.64 -1.60
CA PRO A 459 -10.71 -2.10 -2.99
C PRO A 459 -11.62 -1.28 -3.91
N PRO A 460 -11.22 -1.06 -5.17
CA PRO A 460 -10.11 -1.69 -5.87
C PRO A 460 -8.75 -0.98 -5.70
N HIS A 461 -8.61 -0.01 -4.79
CA HIS A 461 -7.29 0.55 -4.47
C HIS A 461 -6.39 -0.50 -3.80
N PRO A 462 -5.07 -0.48 -4.04
CA PRO A 462 -4.14 -1.28 -3.26
C PRO A 462 -4.05 -0.72 -1.84
N ASN A 463 -4.07 -1.58 -0.82
CA ASN A 463 -3.88 -1.15 0.56
C ASN A 463 -2.73 -1.90 1.25
N PRO A 464 -1.56 -1.27 1.47
CA PRO A 464 -0.42 -1.94 2.09
C PRO A 464 -0.63 -2.27 3.57
N ILE A 465 -1.68 -1.74 4.22
CA ILE A 465 -1.90 -1.91 5.66
C ILE A 465 -2.71 -3.17 5.98
N THR A 466 -3.41 -3.75 5.01
CA THR A 466 -4.36 -4.84 5.25
C THR A 466 -3.69 -6.22 5.23
N ILE A 467 -3.77 -6.96 6.35
CA ILE A 467 -3.11 -8.25 6.56
C ILE A 467 -3.64 -9.35 5.66
N ASP A 468 -4.93 -9.39 5.40
CA ASP A 468 -5.58 -10.45 4.63
C ASP A 468 -5.73 -10.11 3.14
N HIS A 469 -5.10 -9.03 2.66
CA HIS A 469 -4.98 -8.74 1.22
C HIS A 469 -3.75 -9.43 0.59
N PRO A 470 -3.72 -9.62 -0.74
CA PRO A 470 -2.53 -10.07 -1.46
C PRO A 470 -1.30 -9.18 -1.19
N GLY A 471 -0.12 -9.79 -1.01
CA GLY A 471 1.10 -9.04 -0.67
C GLY A 471 1.54 -8.03 -1.75
N ILE A 472 1.17 -8.25 -3.02
CA ILE A 472 1.44 -7.31 -4.11
C ILE A 472 0.92 -5.89 -3.81
N GLU A 473 -0.16 -5.76 -3.03
CA GLU A 473 -0.72 -4.46 -2.61
C GLU A 473 0.21 -3.65 -1.70
N SER A 474 1.25 -4.27 -1.12
CA SER A 474 2.32 -3.57 -0.39
C SER A 474 3.46 -3.07 -1.29
N ARG A 475 3.65 -3.65 -2.47
CA ARG A 475 4.76 -3.34 -3.39
C ARG A 475 4.33 -2.45 -4.55
N ILE A 476 3.16 -2.70 -5.13
CA ILE A 476 2.64 -1.97 -6.29
C ILE A 476 2.42 -0.46 -6.07
N PRO A 477 2.15 0.06 -4.85
CA PRO A 477 1.97 1.50 -4.67
C PRO A 477 3.19 2.32 -5.09
N PHE A 478 4.41 1.78 -5.03
CA PHE A 478 5.62 2.50 -5.45
C PHE A 478 5.73 2.66 -6.97
N TRP A 479 5.24 1.69 -7.75
CA TRP A 479 5.13 1.79 -9.20
C TRP A 479 4.07 2.82 -9.59
N ALA A 480 2.93 2.82 -8.89
CA ALA A 480 1.90 3.82 -9.04
C ALA A 480 2.41 5.22 -8.64
N ALA A 481 3.18 5.31 -7.56
CA ALA A 481 3.81 6.55 -7.11
C ALA A 481 4.76 7.12 -8.17
N TRP A 482 5.53 6.26 -8.86
CA TRP A 482 6.33 6.69 -10.00
C TRP A 482 5.44 7.30 -11.10
N LYS A 483 4.37 6.59 -11.54
CA LYS A 483 3.43 7.08 -12.57
C LYS A 483 2.86 8.46 -12.24
N TYR A 484 2.41 8.66 -11.00
CA TYR A 484 1.74 9.89 -10.56
C TYR A 484 2.69 10.93 -9.95
N ARG A 485 4.00 10.69 -10.01
CA ARG A 485 5.05 11.53 -9.41
C ARG A 485 4.85 11.82 -7.91
N ILE A 486 4.33 10.83 -7.19
CA ILE A 486 4.20 10.86 -5.73
C ILE A 486 5.57 10.67 -5.11
N ARG A 487 5.88 11.51 -4.11
CA ARG A 487 7.23 11.65 -3.56
C ARG A 487 7.53 10.85 -2.32
N GLY A 488 6.48 10.43 -1.62
CA GLY A 488 6.61 9.71 -0.36
C GLY A 488 5.28 9.12 0.08
N PHE A 489 5.35 8.31 1.13
CA PHE A 489 4.18 7.76 1.81
C PHE A 489 4.12 8.18 3.27
N ALA A 490 2.91 8.38 3.78
CA ALA A 490 2.65 8.61 5.18
C ALA A 490 1.77 7.49 5.73
N TYR A 491 1.94 7.18 7.02
CA TYR A 491 1.04 6.29 7.73
C TYR A 491 1.03 6.59 9.23
N TYR A 492 -0.17 6.60 9.83
CA TYR A 492 -0.39 7.17 11.15
C TYR A 492 0.13 6.32 12.30
N SER A 493 0.38 5.03 12.09
CA SER A 493 0.95 4.16 13.11
C SER A 493 1.49 2.85 12.53
N VAL A 494 2.74 2.50 12.83
CA VAL A 494 3.34 1.19 12.50
C VAL A 494 3.49 0.26 13.71
N THR A 495 3.24 0.76 14.92
CA THR A 495 3.41 0.04 16.21
C THR A 495 2.16 0.07 17.09
N GLY A 496 0.99 0.36 16.52
CA GLY A 496 -0.28 0.50 17.24
C GLY A 496 -1.00 -0.83 17.41
N TRP A 497 -0.36 -1.79 18.08
CA TRP A 497 -0.75 -3.21 18.12
C TRP A 497 -2.10 -3.53 18.77
N GLY A 498 -2.73 -2.57 19.43
CA GLY A 498 -3.87 -2.86 20.30
C GLY A 498 -3.49 -3.79 21.45
N ALA A 499 -4.39 -4.69 21.83
CA ALA A 499 -4.17 -5.61 22.95
C ALA A 499 -3.43 -6.91 22.55
N ASP A 500 -3.74 -7.46 21.39
CA ASP A 500 -3.15 -8.72 20.89
C ASP A 500 -3.19 -8.76 19.35
N PRO A 501 -2.11 -8.32 18.67
CA PRO A 501 -2.06 -8.29 17.21
C PRO A 501 -1.92 -9.69 16.58
N TYR A 502 -1.73 -10.75 17.37
CA TYR A 502 -1.58 -12.11 16.86
C TYR A 502 -2.90 -12.87 16.83
N GLN A 503 -3.75 -12.67 17.84
CA GLN A 503 -5.05 -13.34 17.94
C GLN A 503 -6.23 -12.46 17.53
N ASN A 504 -6.05 -11.14 17.56
CA ASN A 504 -7.07 -10.17 17.15
C ASN A 504 -6.41 -8.97 16.45
N PRO A 505 -5.93 -9.15 15.21
CA PRO A 505 -5.23 -8.10 14.46
C PRO A 505 -6.15 -6.95 13.99
N LYS A 506 -7.45 -7.01 14.28
CA LYS A 506 -8.41 -5.96 13.98
C LYS A 506 -8.41 -4.91 15.11
N PRO A 507 -7.89 -3.69 14.90
CA PRO A 507 -7.94 -2.64 15.92
C PRO A 507 -9.38 -2.17 16.16
N GLN A 508 -9.60 -1.44 17.26
CA GLN A 508 -10.93 -0.92 17.57
C GLN A 508 -11.31 0.21 16.59
N GLY A 509 -12.44 0.07 15.91
CA GLY A 509 -13.05 1.14 15.13
C GLY A 509 -12.89 1.03 13.61
N THR A 510 -12.18 0.01 13.11
CA THR A 510 -12.03 -0.22 11.66
C THR A 510 -12.33 -1.68 11.31
N ASN A 511 -12.63 -1.93 10.04
CA ASN A 511 -12.86 -3.29 9.54
C ASN A 511 -11.59 -3.98 9.07
N GLN A 512 -10.49 -3.24 8.90
CA GLN A 512 -9.26 -3.69 8.27
C GLN A 512 -8.32 -4.38 9.28
N ASN A 513 -8.06 -5.67 9.09
CA ASN A 513 -7.08 -6.42 9.86
C ASN A 513 -5.68 -5.86 9.58
N GLY A 514 -4.92 -5.48 10.62
CA GLY A 514 -3.58 -4.91 10.48
C GLY A 514 -3.50 -3.39 10.47
N ASP A 515 -4.65 -2.71 10.43
CA ASP A 515 -4.70 -1.27 10.58
C ASP A 515 -4.07 -0.83 11.93
N GLY A 516 -3.33 0.27 11.90
CA GLY A 516 -2.54 0.78 13.02
C GLY A 516 -1.19 0.09 13.27
N PHE A 517 -0.83 -0.99 12.57
CA PHE A 517 0.52 -1.59 12.72
C PHE A 517 1.06 -2.32 11.48
N LEU A 518 2.36 -2.21 11.27
CA LEU A 518 3.12 -2.96 10.25
C LEU A 518 4.28 -3.75 10.87
N LEU A 519 4.70 -3.38 12.07
CA LEU A 519 5.64 -4.14 12.89
C LEU A 519 4.87 -4.82 14.01
N TYR A 520 5.36 -5.96 14.47
CA TYR A 520 4.79 -6.67 15.63
C TYR A 520 5.57 -6.32 16.91
N PRO A 521 5.00 -6.61 18.10
CA PRO A 521 5.73 -6.48 19.36
C PRO A 521 7.06 -7.23 19.32
N PRO A 522 8.18 -6.62 19.75
CA PRO A 522 9.47 -7.29 19.80
C PRO A 522 9.40 -8.59 20.60
N LYS A 523 10.08 -9.63 20.11
CA LYS A 523 10.15 -10.95 20.75
C LYS A 523 11.57 -11.15 21.24
N ASP A 524 11.72 -11.35 22.55
CA ASP A 524 13.02 -11.50 23.22
C ASP A 524 14.00 -10.33 22.94
N GLY A 525 13.45 -9.11 22.77
CA GLY A 525 14.22 -7.90 22.47
C GLY A 525 14.60 -7.73 20.99
N GLU A 526 14.20 -8.66 20.12
CA GLU A 526 14.40 -8.58 18.67
C GLU A 526 13.16 -8.03 17.96
N LEU A 527 13.38 -7.24 16.92
CA LEU A 527 12.31 -6.75 16.05
C LEU A 527 11.62 -7.91 15.35
N VAL A 528 10.29 -7.81 15.25
CA VAL A 528 9.44 -8.71 14.48
C VAL A 528 8.80 -7.87 13.37
N THR A 529 9.29 -8.04 12.14
CA THR A 529 8.72 -7.35 10.96
C THR A 529 7.48 -8.10 10.46
N SER A 530 6.84 -7.59 9.41
CA SER A 530 5.76 -8.29 8.71
C SER A 530 6.12 -8.47 7.25
N ILE A 531 5.44 -9.39 6.57
CA ILE A 531 5.47 -9.51 5.10
C ILE A 531 5.17 -8.15 4.46
N ARG A 532 4.13 -7.44 4.93
CA ARG A 532 3.77 -6.10 4.44
C ARG A 532 4.94 -5.11 4.57
N TRP A 533 5.62 -5.09 5.72
CA TRP A 533 6.76 -4.22 5.97
C TRP A 533 7.96 -4.50 5.04
N GLU A 534 8.30 -5.77 4.84
CA GLU A 534 9.38 -6.14 3.91
C GLU A 534 9.02 -5.84 2.45
N LEU A 535 7.74 -5.99 2.07
CA LEU A 535 7.28 -5.66 0.72
C LEU A 535 7.23 -4.14 0.46
N LEU A 536 7.07 -3.32 1.50
CA LEU A 536 7.28 -1.86 1.40
C LEU A 536 8.74 -1.53 1.09
N ARG A 537 9.71 -2.24 1.69
CA ARG A 537 11.15 -2.10 1.34
C ARG A 537 11.39 -2.49 -0.12
N GLU A 538 10.87 -3.63 -0.55
CA GLU A 538 10.96 -4.08 -1.96
C GLU A 538 10.43 -3.02 -2.93
N GLY A 539 9.26 -2.45 -2.63
CA GLY A 539 8.67 -1.41 -3.47
C GLY A 539 9.49 -0.11 -3.47
N ALA A 540 10.07 0.27 -2.33
CA ALA A 540 10.97 1.42 -2.27
C ALA A 540 12.24 1.19 -3.11
N GLU A 541 12.78 -0.02 -3.13
CA GLU A 541 13.91 -0.39 -4.00
C GLU A 541 13.51 -0.44 -5.49
N ASP A 542 12.29 -0.87 -5.82
CA ASP A 542 11.73 -0.77 -7.18
C ASP A 542 11.68 0.68 -7.67
N PHE A 543 11.26 1.60 -6.80
CA PHE A 543 11.24 3.02 -7.12
C PHE A 543 12.64 3.57 -7.41
N GLU A 544 13.68 3.11 -6.70
CA GLU A 544 15.07 3.48 -6.97
C GLU A 544 15.54 2.97 -8.33
N TYR A 545 15.10 1.79 -8.77
CA TYR A 545 15.39 1.29 -10.11
C TYR A 545 14.77 2.18 -11.19
N LEU A 546 13.50 2.58 -11.01
CA LEU A 546 12.84 3.51 -11.93
C LEU A 546 13.56 4.87 -11.96
N LYS A 547 13.99 5.36 -10.79
CA LYS A 547 14.78 6.60 -10.66
C LYS A 547 16.13 6.50 -11.35
N LEU A 548 16.84 5.38 -11.20
CA LEU A 548 18.10 5.12 -11.91
C LEU A 548 17.88 5.02 -13.42
N ALA A 549 16.78 4.39 -13.86
CA ALA A 549 16.41 4.31 -15.27
C ALA A 549 16.14 5.70 -15.87
N ALA A 550 15.69 6.66 -15.04
CA ALA A 550 15.56 8.07 -15.37
C ALA A 550 16.84 8.89 -15.19
N GLY A 551 18.01 8.24 -15.04
CA GLY A 551 19.29 8.92 -14.85
C GLY A 551 19.45 9.60 -13.49
N GLY A 552 18.74 9.12 -12.46
CA GLY A 552 18.72 9.69 -11.12
C GLY A 552 17.77 10.87 -10.95
N VAL A 553 17.10 11.30 -12.03
CA VAL A 553 16.12 12.39 -12.00
C VAL A 553 14.75 11.83 -11.66
N PHE A 554 13.99 12.58 -10.88
CA PHE A 554 12.55 12.34 -10.74
C PHE A 554 11.78 13.56 -11.24
N PRO A 555 10.95 13.40 -12.28
CA PRO A 555 10.20 14.50 -12.88
C PRO A 555 9.20 15.12 -11.93
N LYS A 556 8.91 16.41 -12.10
CA LYS A 556 7.99 17.10 -11.19
C LYS A 556 6.54 16.68 -11.40
N THR A 557 6.16 16.45 -12.65
CA THR A 557 4.77 16.18 -13.04
C THR A 557 4.64 14.90 -13.87
N PRO A 558 3.49 14.20 -13.83
CA PRO A 558 3.26 13.00 -14.64
C PRO A 558 3.39 13.22 -16.15
N GLY A 559 3.19 14.46 -16.62
CA GLY A 559 3.35 14.85 -18.03
C GLY A 559 4.81 14.91 -18.49
N GLU A 560 5.77 15.03 -17.57
CA GLU A 560 7.20 14.97 -17.87
C GLU A 560 7.66 13.52 -17.93
N LYS A 561 7.78 12.97 -19.14
CA LYS A 561 8.25 11.59 -19.33
C LYS A 561 9.74 11.44 -18.98
N ALA A 562 10.10 10.39 -18.25
CA ALA A 562 11.49 10.08 -17.92
C ALA A 562 11.76 8.58 -17.74
N GLY A 563 12.98 8.16 -18.10
CA GLY A 563 13.45 6.79 -17.91
C GLY A 563 12.48 5.75 -18.48
N CYS A 564 12.06 4.83 -17.60
CA CYS A 564 11.15 3.74 -17.95
C CYS A 564 9.75 3.91 -17.37
N ASP A 565 9.14 5.07 -17.63
CA ASP A 565 7.70 5.27 -17.41
C ASP A 565 6.84 4.17 -18.05
N ALA A 566 7.24 3.65 -19.22
CA ALA A 566 6.54 2.55 -19.87
C ALA A 566 6.46 1.28 -19.01
N SER A 567 7.49 1.01 -18.19
CA SER A 567 7.48 -0.12 -17.24
C SER A 567 6.43 0.08 -16.16
N ALA A 568 6.38 1.27 -15.54
CA ALA A 568 5.36 1.60 -14.56
C ALA A 568 3.95 1.66 -15.15
N ASP A 569 3.79 2.27 -16.33
CA ASP A 569 2.53 2.34 -17.06
C ASP A 569 1.99 0.93 -17.41
N SER A 570 2.88 -0.06 -17.64
CA SER A 570 2.48 -1.45 -17.91
C SER A 570 2.11 -2.27 -16.67
N ALA A 571 2.47 -1.82 -15.47
CA ALA A 571 2.10 -2.48 -14.21
C ALA A 571 0.90 -1.78 -13.53
N VAL A 572 0.68 -0.50 -13.84
CA VAL A 572 -0.34 0.37 -13.25
C VAL A 572 -0.96 1.23 -14.34
N SER A 573 -2.18 0.89 -14.76
CA SER A 573 -2.96 1.72 -15.69
C SER A 573 -3.64 2.88 -14.94
N SER A 574 -4.10 2.66 -13.70
CA SER A 574 -4.62 3.71 -12.81
C SER A 574 -4.45 3.39 -11.31
N ILE A 575 -4.86 4.30 -10.41
CA ILE A 575 -4.85 4.07 -8.94
C ILE A 575 -5.75 2.90 -8.48
N THR A 576 -6.70 2.49 -9.31
CA THR A 576 -7.63 1.38 -9.06
C THR A 576 -7.41 0.19 -9.99
N SER A 577 -6.41 0.29 -10.88
CA SER A 577 -6.18 -0.67 -11.93
C SER A 577 -4.69 -0.95 -12.12
N PHE A 578 -4.27 -2.12 -11.64
CA PHE A 578 -2.89 -2.54 -11.59
C PHE A 578 -2.80 -4.07 -11.71
N THR A 579 -1.61 -4.57 -12.04
CA THR A 579 -1.41 -6.02 -12.14
C THR A 579 -1.59 -6.73 -10.81
N ARG A 580 -2.29 -7.86 -10.83
CA ARG A 580 -2.44 -8.77 -9.69
C ARG A 580 -1.52 -10.00 -9.79
N ASP A 581 -0.68 -10.07 -10.82
CA ASP A 581 0.28 -11.15 -11.02
C ASP A 581 1.62 -10.82 -10.37
N ALA A 582 1.85 -11.43 -9.20
CA ALA A 582 3.08 -11.28 -8.44
C ALA A 582 4.33 -11.76 -9.18
N SER A 583 4.23 -12.86 -9.94
CA SER A 583 5.36 -13.38 -10.74
C SER A 583 5.71 -12.40 -11.87
N ALA A 584 4.70 -11.83 -12.53
CA ALA A 584 4.90 -10.86 -13.60
C ALA A 584 5.53 -9.55 -13.07
N LEU A 585 5.11 -9.06 -11.91
CA LEU A 585 5.70 -7.86 -11.31
C LEU A 585 7.16 -8.09 -10.91
N LYS A 586 7.47 -9.23 -10.29
CA LYS A 586 8.87 -9.59 -9.95
C LYS A 586 9.71 -9.75 -11.20
N HIS A 587 9.19 -10.38 -12.25
CA HIS A 587 9.90 -10.52 -13.52
C HIS A 587 10.15 -9.16 -14.19
N LEU A 588 9.16 -8.26 -14.24
CA LEU A 588 9.32 -6.91 -14.77
C LEU A 588 10.44 -6.16 -14.02
N ARG A 589 10.49 -6.31 -12.70
CA ARG A 589 11.53 -5.73 -11.87
C ARG A 589 12.92 -6.31 -12.16
N ASP A 590 13.03 -7.61 -12.40
CA ASP A 590 14.28 -8.27 -12.77
C ASP A 590 14.78 -7.79 -14.15
N GLU A 591 13.88 -7.68 -15.12
CA GLU A 591 14.20 -7.16 -16.46
C GLU A 591 14.59 -5.68 -16.42
N LEU A 592 14.02 -4.89 -15.49
CA LEU A 592 14.44 -3.51 -15.28
C LEU A 592 15.89 -3.45 -14.77
N GLY A 593 16.28 -4.38 -13.89
CA GLY A 593 17.67 -4.56 -13.47
C GLY A 593 18.60 -4.95 -14.63
N ARG A 594 18.18 -5.90 -15.47
CA ARG A 594 18.90 -6.28 -16.70
C ARG A 594 19.10 -5.10 -17.66
N MET A 595 18.09 -4.25 -17.79
CA MET A 595 18.17 -3.03 -18.58
C MET A 595 19.20 -2.06 -17.99
N LEU A 596 19.17 -1.82 -16.67
CA LEU A 596 20.10 -0.93 -15.98
C LEU A 596 21.57 -1.38 -16.06
N GLU A 597 21.84 -2.69 -16.03
CA GLU A 597 23.21 -3.21 -16.25
C GLU A 597 23.62 -3.26 -17.72
N GLY A 598 22.68 -3.03 -18.65
CA GLY A 598 22.90 -3.03 -20.09
C GLY A 598 22.86 -4.42 -20.76
N SER A 599 22.28 -5.43 -20.12
CA SER A 599 22.11 -6.76 -20.72
C SER A 599 20.84 -6.88 -21.57
N VAL A 600 19.85 -6.01 -21.32
CA VAL A 600 18.63 -5.85 -22.14
C VAL A 600 18.52 -4.41 -22.62
N ASN A 601 18.00 -4.20 -23.83
CA ASN A 601 17.81 -2.86 -24.42
C ASN A 601 16.34 -2.44 -24.39
N GLY A 602 16.10 -1.16 -24.12
CA GLY A 602 14.76 -0.58 -24.04
C GLY A 602 14.08 -0.85 -22.71
N CYS A 603 13.00 -0.11 -22.45
CA CYS A 603 12.25 -0.29 -21.21
C CYS A 603 11.45 -1.60 -21.26
N PRO A 604 11.66 -2.51 -20.30
CA PRO A 604 10.84 -3.70 -20.21
C PRO A 604 9.41 -3.31 -19.88
N VAL A 605 8.45 -4.11 -20.34
CA VAL A 605 7.03 -3.95 -20.01
C VAL A 605 6.53 -5.25 -19.40
N LEU A 606 5.52 -5.15 -18.54
CA LEU A 606 4.96 -6.27 -17.82
C LEU A 606 4.65 -7.43 -18.78
N SER A 607 5.05 -8.63 -18.42
CA SER A 607 4.72 -9.85 -19.14
C SER A 607 3.89 -10.74 -18.23
N SER A 608 2.58 -10.51 -18.23
CA SER A 608 1.62 -11.33 -17.51
C SER A 608 1.03 -12.39 -18.44
N ALA A 609 0.90 -13.62 -17.95
CA ALA A 609 0.23 -14.71 -18.65
C ALA A 609 -0.48 -15.59 -17.62
N PRO A 610 -1.51 -15.06 -16.93
CA PRO A 610 -2.21 -15.81 -15.91
C PRO A 610 -2.89 -17.04 -16.51
N PRO A 611 -3.15 -18.09 -15.70
CA PRO A 611 -3.63 -19.39 -16.19
C PRO A 611 -4.91 -19.32 -17.05
N GLY A 612 -5.77 -18.33 -16.82
CA GLY A 612 -7.01 -18.09 -17.54
C GLY A 612 -6.91 -17.12 -18.72
N ALA A 613 -5.71 -16.67 -19.10
CA ALA A 613 -5.53 -15.68 -20.17
C ALA A 613 -6.16 -16.14 -21.49
N HIS A 614 -6.99 -15.28 -22.09
CA HIS A 614 -7.70 -15.54 -23.32
C HIS A 614 -6.80 -15.33 -24.55
N PRO A 615 -6.89 -16.15 -25.61
CA PRO A 615 -6.16 -15.91 -26.86
C PRO A 615 -6.60 -14.60 -27.55
N ARG A 616 -5.78 -14.05 -28.44
CA ARG A 616 -6.17 -12.86 -29.22
C ARG A 616 -7.31 -13.18 -30.18
N ALA A 617 -8.53 -12.83 -29.78
CA ALA A 617 -9.76 -13.01 -30.54
C ALA A 617 -10.79 -11.93 -30.19
N ALA A 618 -11.94 -11.96 -30.89
CA ALA A 618 -13.06 -11.09 -30.54
C ALA A 618 -13.87 -11.70 -29.39
N TYR A 619 -14.15 -10.90 -28.37
CA TYR A 619 -14.95 -11.28 -27.19
C TYR A 619 -16.12 -10.34 -27.02
N TYR A 620 -17.28 -10.92 -26.69
CA TYR A 620 -18.55 -10.22 -26.54
C TYR A 620 -19.10 -10.54 -25.16
N ILE A 621 -19.20 -9.52 -24.30
CA ILE A 621 -19.57 -9.65 -22.89
C ILE A 621 -20.89 -8.94 -22.68
N ASN A 622 -21.89 -9.68 -22.18
CA ASN A 622 -23.13 -9.14 -21.68
C ASN A 622 -23.06 -9.12 -20.15
N PHE A 623 -22.98 -7.93 -19.57
CA PHE A 623 -23.01 -7.77 -18.14
C PHE A 623 -24.45 -7.94 -17.64
N GLN A 624 -24.71 -9.02 -16.90
CA GLN A 624 -26.04 -9.39 -16.44
C GLN A 624 -25.98 -10.32 -15.23
N ASP A 625 -27.14 -10.62 -14.61
CA ASP A 625 -27.25 -11.78 -13.74
C ASP A 625 -26.99 -13.04 -14.59
N PRO A 626 -25.92 -13.83 -14.33
CA PRO A 626 -25.61 -15.03 -15.12
C PRO A 626 -26.72 -16.08 -15.08
N ASN A 627 -27.50 -16.09 -13.99
CA ASN A 627 -28.63 -17.00 -13.77
C ASN A 627 -29.99 -16.37 -14.12
N GLY A 628 -29.98 -15.09 -14.50
CA GLY A 628 -31.18 -14.30 -14.81
C GLY A 628 -31.50 -14.24 -16.30
N SER A 629 -32.56 -13.48 -16.61
CA SER A 629 -32.95 -13.18 -17.99
C SER A 629 -31.95 -12.23 -18.67
N PRO A 630 -31.71 -12.36 -20.00
CA PRO A 630 -32.27 -13.38 -20.89
C PRO A 630 -31.71 -14.77 -20.56
N GLU A 631 -32.57 -15.80 -20.51
CA GLU A 631 -32.17 -17.15 -20.04
C GLU A 631 -31.32 -17.93 -21.06
N ALA A 632 -31.25 -17.48 -22.32
CA ALA A 632 -30.53 -18.16 -23.40
C ALA A 632 -29.05 -18.41 -23.05
N SER A 633 -28.55 -19.63 -23.27
CA SER A 633 -27.14 -20.01 -23.06
C SER A 633 -26.71 -21.00 -24.15
N PRO A 634 -25.85 -20.58 -25.11
CA PRO A 634 -25.29 -19.24 -25.26
C PRO A 634 -26.33 -18.17 -25.64
N LEU A 635 -26.11 -16.92 -25.23
CA LEU A 635 -26.89 -15.77 -25.69
C LEU A 635 -26.37 -15.36 -27.07
N VAL A 636 -27.23 -15.36 -28.09
CA VAL A 636 -26.86 -14.94 -29.44
C VAL A 636 -27.62 -13.68 -29.85
N VAL A 637 -26.90 -12.59 -30.09
CA VAL A 637 -27.45 -11.29 -30.51
C VAL A 637 -26.61 -10.78 -31.67
N ASP A 638 -27.27 -10.35 -32.74
CA ASP A 638 -26.65 -9.84 -33.97
C ASP A 638 -25.57 -10.74 -34.58
N GLY A 639 -25.71 -12.06 -34.40
CA GLY A 639 -24.80 -13.07 -34.95
C GLY A 639 -23.56 -13.35 -34.09
N HIS A 640 -23.46 -12.73 -32.92
CA HIS A 640 -22.38 -12.96 -31.96
C HIS A 640 -22.88 -13.75 -30.75
N GLU A 641 -22.03 -14.63 -30.23
CA GLU A 641 -22.24 -15.31 -28.94
C GLU A 641 -21.70 -14.42 -27.82
N TRP A 642 -22.58 -14.07 -26.87
CA TRP A 642 -22.30 -13.16 -25.76
C TRP A 642 -22.14 -13.94 -24.46
N LEU A 643 -20.97 -13.81 -23.84
CA LEU A 643 -20.69 -14.36 -22.52
C LEU A 643 -21.43 -13.57 -21.45
N LYS A 644 -22.13 -14.26 -20.55
CA LYS A 644 -22.84 -13.65 -19.43
C LYS A 644 -21.89 -13.55 -18.24
N ILE A 645 -21.64 -12.33 -17.80
CA ILE A 645 -20.75 -12.03 -16.66
C ILE A 645 -21.53 -11.18 -15.66
N GLY A 646 -21.48 -11.57 -14.39
CA GLY A 646 -22.09 -10.84 -13.28
C GLY A 646 -21.04 -10.13 -12.44
N TRP A 647 -21.34 -9.98 -11.14
CA TRP A 647 -20.46 -9.38 -10.13
C TRP A 647 -19.56 -10.39 -9.42
N GLU A 648 -19.05 -11.40 -10.13
CA GLU A 648 -18.08 -12.35 -9.59
C GLU A 648 -16.72 -11.69 -9.29
N PRO A 649 -16.06 -12.02 -8.18
CA PRO A 649 -14.70 -11.55 -7.90
C PRO A 649 -13.72 -12.09 -8.95
N TYR A 650 -12.63 -11.36 -9.18
CA TYR A 650 -11.56 -11.77 -10.08
C TYR A 650 -11.02 -13.16 -9.74
N ASP A 651 -10.96 -14.04 -10.76
CA ASP A 651 -10.33 -15.34 -10.70
C ASP A 651 -9.33 -15.50 -11.84
N SER A 652 -8.05 -15.59 -11.49
CA SER A 652 -6.94 -15.80 -12.44
C SER A 652 -7.06 -17.05 -13.31
N LYS A 653 -7.85 -18.05 -12.90
CA LYS A 653 -8.10 -19.27 -13.70
C LYS A 653 -9.20 -19.08 -14.73
N ALA A 654 -10.20 -18.26 -14.41
CA ALA A 654 -11.20 -17.82 -15.36
C ALA A 654 -10.64 -16.76 -16.32
N GLY A 655 -9.63 -16.01 -15.86
CA GLY A 655 -9.02 -14.93 -16.62
C GLY A 655 -9.85 -13.66 -16.61
N TYR A 656 -10.79 -13.51 -15.66
CA TYR A 656 -11.61 -12.32 -15.55
C TYR A 656 -12.27 -12.17 -14.16
N GLY A 657 -12.84 -11.00 -13.92
CA GLY A 657 -13.77 -10.72 -12.81
C GLY A 657 -13.53 -9.35 -12.19
N TRP A 658 -14.25 -9.08 -11.10
CA TRP A 658 -14.32 -7.75 -10.50
C TRP A 658 -13.47 -7.58 -9.25
N SER A 659 -12.99 -6.36 -9.03
CA SER A 659 -12.41 -5.87 -7.80
C SER A 659 -13.16 -4.61 -7.36
N GLY A 660 -13.53 -4.52 -6.09
CA GLY A 660 -14.32 -3.42 -5.56
C GLY A 660 -14.74 -3.67 -4.12
N PRO A 661 -15.24 -2.63 -3.42
CA PRO A 661 -15.42 -2.69 -1.97
C PRO A 661 -16.60 -3.59 -1.56
N TYR A 662 -17.53 -3.85 -2.48
CA TYR A 662 -18.76 -4.60 -2.23
C TYR A 662 -18.94 -5.79 -3.16
N ILE A 663 -17.91 -6.20 -3.90
CA ILE A 663 -18.00 -7.35 -4.80
C ILE A 663 -18.45 -8.60 -4.02
N GLY A 664 -19.47 -9.28 -4.54
CA GLY A 664 -20.11 -10.42 -3.88
C GLY A 664 -21.24 -10.07 -2.90
N ASP A 665 -21.54 -8.80 -2.62
CA ASP A 665 -22.72 -8.41 -1.82
C ASP A 665 -23.96 -8.22 -2.73
N PRO A 666 -24.93 -9.15 -2.73
CA PRO A 666 -26.11 -9.05 -3.60
C PRO A 666 -27.11 -7.96 -3.19
N ALA A 667 -26.93 -7.30 -2.04
CA ALA A 667 -27.76 -6.15 -1.65
C ALA A 667 -27.26 -4.84 -2.27
N ILE A 668 -26.00 -4.80 -2.71
CA ILE A 668 -25.35 -3.61 -3.29
C ILE A 668 -25.01 -3.82 -4.77
N MET A 669 -24.54 -5.01 -5.11
CA MET A 669 -24.14 -5.40 -6.47
C MET A 669 -25.37 -5.93 -7.22
N LEU A 670 -26.11 -5.02 -7.83
CA LEU A 670 -27.45 -5.27 -8.34
C LEU A 670 -27.48 -5.53 -9.85
N TYR A 671 -28.55 -6.22 -10.24
CA TYR A 671 -28.88 -6.55 -11.62
C TYR A 671 -30.29 -6.05 -11.93
N GLN A 672 -30.54 -5.67 -13.17
CA GLN A 672 -31.90 -5.46 -13.68
C GLN A 672 -32.01 -6.00 -15.11
N TYR A 673 -33.12 -6.68 -15.37
CA TYR A 673 -33.54 -7.03 -16.74
C TYR A 673 -34.85 -6.30 -17.12
N LEU A 674 -34.91 -5.75 -18.33
CA LEU A 674 -36.04 -4.97 -18.84
C LEU A 674 -36.73 -5.70 -20.01
N PRO A 675 -37.59 -6.70 -19.74
CA PRO A 675 -38.13 -7.59 -20.79
C PRO A 675 -38.92 -6.84 -21.89
N ASP A 676 -39.65 -5.80 -21.49
CA ASP A 676 -40.54 -5.04 -22.37
C ASP A 676 -39.90 -3.78 -22.96
N ALA A 677 -38.64 -3.49 -22.66
CA ALA A 677 -37.97 -2.31 -23.18
C ALA A 677 -37.75 -2.45 -24.71
N PRO A 678 -38.13 -1.44 -25.52
CA PRO A 678 -38.02 -1.46 -26.98
C PRO A 678 -36.59 -1.13 -27.44
N VAL A 679 -35.60 -1.83 -26.88
CA VAL A 679 -34.16 -1.64 -27.12
C VAL A 679 -33.51 -2.98 -27.50
N SER A 680 -32.22 -2.96 -27.85
CA SER A 680 -31.48 -4.19 -28.15
C SER A 680 -31.48 -5.13 -26.94
N GLU A 681 -31.39 -6.44 -27.18
CA GLU A 681 -31.45 -7.45 -26.10
C GLU A 681 -30.38 -7.21 -25.02
N LEU A 682 -29.18 -6.77 -25.42
CA LEU A 682 -28.06 -6.46 -24.53
C LEU A 682 -28.35 -5.25 -23.62
N GLN A 683 -29.02 -4.23 -24.16
CA GLN A 683 -29.39 -3.03 -23.39
C GLN A 683 -30.50 -3.28 -22.37
N LYS A 684 -31.19 -4.43 -22.45
CA LYS A 684 -32.17 -4.84 -21.44
C LYS A 684 -31.50 -5.34 -20.17
N SER A 685 -30.26 -5.83 -20.26
CA SER A 685 -29.45 -6.26 -19.12
C SER A 685 -28.67 -5.08 -18.56
N ILE A 686 -28.75 -4.89 -17.25
CA ILE A 686 -28.09 -3.80 -16.54
C ILE A 686 -27.45 -4.36 -15.28
N ILE A 687 -26.19 -4.02 -15.03
CA ILE A 687 -25.54 -4.20 -13.73
C ILE A 687 -25.14 -2.85 -13.17
N TYR A 688 -25.24 -2.70 -11.85
CA TYR A 688 -24.86 -1.46 -11.17
C TYR A 688 -24.53 -1.70 -9.69
N ASN A 689 -23.71 -0.82 -9.15
CA ASN A 689 -23.39 -0.73 -7.73
C ASN A 689 -24.32 0.31 -7.09
N ASP A 690 -25.22 -0.10 -6.19
CA ASP A 690 -26.25 0.76 -5.59
C ASP A 690 -25.71 1.82 -4.62
N TYR A 691 -24.43 1.77 -4.29
CA TYR A 691 -23.73 2.82 -3.54
C TYR A 691 -22.92 3.75 -4.45
N GLY A 692 -22.84 3.46 -5.75
CA GLY A 692 -22.04 4.20 -6.71
C GLY A 692 -20.59 4.23 -6.27
N ARG A 693 -19.90 3.09 -6.24
CA ARG A 693 -18.44 3.04 -6.04
C ARG A 693 -17.74 2.79 -7.37
N THR A 694 -16.43 3.00 -7.38
CA THR A 694 -15.58 2.56 -8.48
C THR A 694 -15.34 1.08 -8.33
N ASP A 695 -15.68 0.30 -9.33
CA ASP A 695 -15.36 -1.13 -9.44
C ASP A 695 -14.49 -1.34 -10.69
N THR A 696 -13.52 -2.25 -10.61
CA THR A 696 -12.61 -2.56 -11.73
C THR A 696 -12.83 -3.98 -12.20
N PHE A 697 -13.17 -4.15 -13.47
CA PHE A 697 -13.24 -5.43 -14.15
C PHE A 697 -11.93 -5.70 -14.88
N ASN A 698 -11.40 -6.91 -14.70
CA ASN A 698 -10.22 -7.41 -15.39
C ASN A 698 -10.62 -8.46 -16.42
N TRP A 699 -9.96 -8.45 -17.57
CA TRP A 699 -10.07 -9.46 -18.62
C TRP A 699 -8.68 -9.80 -19.17
N ASP A 700 -8.13 -10.93 -18.73
CA ASP A 700 -6.82 -11.41 -19.15
C ASP A 700 -6.87 -11.85 -20.61
N ILE A 701 -6.03 -11.28 -21.46
CA ILE A 701 -6.01 -11.53 -22.90
C ILE A 701 -4.61 -11.37 -23.47
N GLU A 702 -4.28 -12.15 -24.50
CA GLU A 702 -3.02 -12.00 -25.24
C GLU A 702 -2.79 -10.54 -25.68
N LYS A 703 -1.55 -10.10 -25.59
CA LYS A 703 -1.13 -8.75 -25.98
C LYS A 703 -1.53 -8.43 -27.41
N GLY A 704 -1.91 -7.18 -27.65
CA GLY A 704 -2.28 -6.72 -28.99
C GLY A 704 -3.07 -5.45 -28.98
N LYS A 705 -3.39 -4.96 -30.18
CA LYS A 705 -4.25 -3.81 -30.35
C LYS A 705 -5.71 -4.23 -30.41
N TYR A 706 -6.55 -3.58 -29.62
CA TYR A 706 -7.97 -3.88 -29.53
C TYR A 706 -8.80 -2.60 -29.64
N LYS A 707 -9.92 -2.69 -30.34
CA LYS A 707 -11.02 -1.74 -30.22
C LYS A 707 -11.97 -2.27 -29.17
N ILE A 708 -12.17 -1.48 -28.11
CA ILE A 708 -13.06 -1.83 -27.02
C ILE A 708 -14.26 -0.90 -27.08
N THR A 709 -15.46 -1.48 -27.10
CA THR A 709 -16.73 -0.75 -27.18
C THR A 709 -17.59 -1.11 -26.00
N VAL A 710 -18.15 -0.12 -25.30
CA VAL A 710 -18.97 -0.30 -24.10
C VAL A 710 -20.32 0.41 -24.24
N SER A 711 -21.36 -0.17 -23.65
CA SER A 711 -22.70 0.42 -23.54
C SER A 711 -23.05 0.70 -22.09
N VAL A 712 -23.56 1.90 -21.83
CA VAL A 712 -24.15 2.30 -20.55
C VAL A 712 -25.54 2.88 -20.73
N GLY A 713 -26.41 2.72 -19.74
CA GLY A 713 -27.73 3.35 -19.70
C GLY A 713 -28.84 2.46 -19.16
N TRP A 714 -30.03 3.05 -19.10
CA TRP A 714 -31.25 2.41 -18.60
C TRP A 714 -32.47 3.04 -19.27
N PHE A 715 -33.27 2.22 -19.96
CA PHE A 715 -34.49 2.66 -20.63
C PHE A 715 -35.50 3.37 -19.70
N ASP A 716 -36.00 4.52 -20.13
CA ASP A 716 -37.00 5.33 -19.41
C ASP A 716 -36.53 5.83 -18.02
N LYS A 717 -35.22 6.02 -17.85
CA LYS A 717 -34.60 6.60 -16.65
C LYS A 717 -33.64 7.73 -17.00
N THR A 718 -33.39 8.60 -16.02
CA THR A 718 -32.36 9.63 -16.07
C THR A 718 -31.27 9.31 -15.06
N TYR A 719 -30.03 9.34 -15.51
CA TYR A 719 -28.83 9.28 -14.68
C TYR A 719 -27.91 10.41 -15.12
N SER A 720 -27.58 11.31 -14.19
CA SER A 720 -26.81 12.52 -14.46
C SER A 720 -25.38 12.24 -14.90
N LYS A 721 -24.80 11.11 -14.47
CA LYS A 721 -23.40 10.78 -14.70
C LYS A 721 -23.22 9.27 -14.85
N HIS A 722 -22.55 8.88 -15.92
CA HIS A 722 -21.87 7.59 -16.07
C HIS A 722 -20.38 7.85 -16.21
N ARG A 723 -19.57 6.96 -15.63
CA ARG A 723 -18.12 7.02 -15.72
C ARG A 723 -17.58 5.64 -16.10
N VAL A 724 -16.83 5.59 -17.20
CA VAL A 724 -16.17 4.38 -17.70
C VAL A 724 -14.80 4.73 -18.24
N PHE A 725 -13.78 4.09 -17.68
CA PHE A 725 -12.39 4.18 -18.13
C PHE A 725 -11.91 2.80 -18.56
N ILE A 726 -11.09 2.75 -19.61
CA ILE A 726 -10.50 1.53 -20.15
C ILE A 726 -9.01 1.76 -20.24
N GLU A 727 -8.20 0.92 -19.60
CA GLU A 727 -6.74 1.11 -19.52
C GLU A 727 -6.36 2.52 -19.02
N GLY A 728 -7.10 3.02 -18.02
CA GLY A 728 -6.95 4.37 -17.48
C GLY A 728 -7.33 5.51 -18.45
N GLN A 729 -7.91 5.23 -19.61
CA GLN A 729 -8.37 6.23 -20.58
C GLN A 729 -9.89 6.40 -20.54
N PRO A 730 -10.42 7.64 -20.55
CA PRO A 730 -11.86 7.87 -20.47
C PRO A 730 -12.57 7.45 -21.76
N VAL A 731 -13.58 6.58 -21.65
CA VAL A 731 -14.61 6.39 -22.68
C VAL A 731 -15.82 7.26 -22.37
N PHE A 732 -16.20 7.30 -21.09
CA PHE A 732 -17.20 8.19 -20.54
C PHE A 732 -16.65 8.86 -19.29
N ASP A 733 -16.60 10.20 -19.31
CA ASP A 733 -16.21 11.01 -18.16
C ASP A 733 -17.38 11.91 -17.78
N SER A 734 -18.21 11.44 -16.85
CA SER A 734 -19.40 12.13 -16.34
C SER A 734 -20.45 12.50 -17.42
N ILE A 735 -20.97 11.51 -18.13
CA ILE A 735 -22.01 11.69 -19.16
C ILE A 735 -23.43 11.40 -18.66
N GLU A 736 -24.43 12.18 -19.08
CA GLU A 736 -25.85 11.93 -18.78
C GLU A 736 -26.49 10.93 -19.76
N THR A 737 -27.41 10.08 -19.26
CA THR A 737 -28.44 9.38 -20.05
C THR A 737 -29.83 9.81 -19.57
N ASN A 738 -30.81 9.90 -20.46
CA ASN A 738 -32.19 10.30 -20.13
C ASN A 738 -33.21 9.59 -21.03
N PRO A 739 -34.53 9.69 -20.80
CA PRO A 739 -35.52 8.97 -21.61
C PRO A 739 -35.49 9.27 -23.12
N ALA A 740 -34.97 10.43 -23.55
CA ALA A 740 -34.82 10.77 -24.97
C ALA A 740 -33.58 10.09 -25.60
N GLU A 741 -32.54 9.87 -24.80
CA GLU A 741 -31.31 9.18 -25.16
C GLU A 741 -30.90 8.23 -24.03
N PRO A 742 -31.59 7.08 -23.88
CA PRO A 742 -31.50 6.25 -22.68
C PRO A 742 -30.20 5.46 -22.56
N TYR A 743 -29.41 5.39 -23.63
CA TYR A 743 -28.14 4.67 -23.67
C TYR A 743 -27.07 5.47 -24.41
N LYS A 744 -25.82 5.30 -23.99
CA LYS A 744 -24.62 5.79 -24.65
C LYS A 744 -23.74 4.59 -25.01
N VAL A 745 -23.19 4.61 -26.23
CA VAL A 745 -22.22 3.62 -26.70
C VAL A 745 -20.96 4.36 -27.08
N GLY A 746 -19.84 3.96 -26.50
CA GLY A 746 -18.53 4.58 -26.68
C GLY A 746 -17.50 3.54 -27.03
N SER A 747 -16.48 3.92 -27.81
CA SER A 747 -15.39 3.01 -28.16
C SER A 747 -14.04 3.71 -28.11
N ILE A 748 -13.03 2.97 -27.69
CA ILE A 748 -11.62 3.39 -27.71
C ILE A 748 -10.79 2.29 -28.39
N THR A 749 -9.66 2.67 -28.99
CA THR A 749 -8.67 1.70 -29.49
C THR A 749 -7.42 1.84 -28.65
N ILE A 750 -6.99 0.74 -28.04
CA ILE A 750 -5.87 0.69 -27.10
C ILE A 750 -4.92 -0.46 -27.44
N ASP A 751 -3.63 -0.26 -27.16
CA ASP A 751 -2.61 -1.28 -27.26
C ASP A 751 -2.47 -1.95 -25.87
N VAL A 752 -2.98 -3.18 -25.73
CA VAL A 752 -2.87 -4.00 -24.53
C VAL A 752 -1.47 -4.61 -24.50
N ALA A 753 -0.61 -4.06 -23.64
CA ALA A 753 0.82 -4.39 -23.58
C ALA A 753 1.18 -5.35 -22.45
N ASP A 754 0.32 -5.47 -21.45
CA ASP A 754 0.53 -6.15 -20.17
C ASP A 754 -0.15 -7.52 -20.11
N GLY A 755 -1.11 -7.78 -21.02
CA GLY A 755 -1.86 -9.02 -21.09
C GLY A 755 -3.22 -8.97 -20.38
N ASN A 756 -3.72 -7.77 -20.08
CA ASN A 756 -4.99 -7.58 -19.41
C ASN A 756 -5.75 -6.38 -20.03
N VAL A 757 -7.07 -6.49 -20.12
CA VAL A 757 -7.95 -5.36 -20.37
C VAL A 757 -8.64 -4.99 -19.06
N THR A 758 -8.47 -3.76 -18.64
CA THR A 758 -9.09 -3.19 -17.45
C THR A 758 -10.22 -2.26 -17.82
N LEU A 759 -11.34 -2.40 -17.11
CA LEU A 759 -12.52 -1.56 -17.24
C LEU A 759 -12.89 -1.04 -15.85
N GLU A 760 -12.73 0.25 -15.62
CA GLU A 760 -13.18 0.92 -14.40
C GLU A 760 -14.57 1.51 -14.61
N VAL A 761 -15.48 1.23 -13.69
CA VAL A 761 -16.89 1.60 -13.80
C VAL A 761 -17.32 2.29 -12.51
N GLY A 762 -18.01 3.42 -12.63
CA GLY A 762 -18.54 4.15 -11.48
C GLY A 762 -17.59 5.19 -10.87
N GLN A 763 -18.14 5.90 -9.89
CA GLN A 763 -17.46 6.88 -9.04
C GLN A 763 -18.32 7.13 -7.80
N THR A 764 -17.68 7.49 -6.68
CA THR A 764 -18.35 7.72 -5.38
C THR A 764 -19.67 8.51 -5.48
N ASN A 765 -20.76 7.88 -5.02
CA ASN A 765 -22.14 8.40 -4.97
C ASN A 765 -22.83 8.65 -6.32
N GLU A 766 -22.30 8.13 -7.43
CA GLU A 766 -22.91 8.27 -8.76
C GLU A 766 -22.96 6.91 -9.47
N TYR A 767 -24.13 6.56 -9.98
CA TYR A 767 -24.37 5.25 -10.58
C TYR A 767 -23.90 5.19 -12.03
N THR A 768 -23.16 4.14 -12.38
CA THR A 768 -22.97 3.76 -13.78
C THR A 768 -23.78 2.50 -14.08
N MET A 769 -24.65 2.59 -15.08
CA MET A 769 -25.55 1.50 -15.49
C MET A 769 -24.92 0.76 -16.65
N LEU A 770 -24.12 -0.26 -16.37
CA LEU A 770 -23.34 -0.98 -17.39
C LEU A 770 -24.19 -2.07 -18.05
N ASN A 771 -24.05 -2.22 -19.38
CA ASN A 771 -24.79 -3.24 -20.14
C ASN A 771 -23.88 -4.27 -20.80
N SER A 772 -22.96 -3.82 -21.66
CA SER A 772 -22.17 -4.74 -22.49
C SER A 772 -20.80 -4.17 -22.86
N MET A 773 -19.88 -5.06 -23.20
CA MET A 773 -18.53 -4.76 -23.67
C MET A 773 -18.16 -5.66 -24.84
N MET A 774 -17.53 -5.09 -25.85
CA MET A 774 -16.96 -5.80 -27.00
C MET A 774 -15.46 -5.52 -27.03
N ILE A 775 -14.67 -6.58 -27.18
CA ILE A 775 -13.22 -6.51 -27.35
C ILE A 775 -12.92 -7.08 -28.73
N GLU A 776 -12.49 -6.24 -29.66
CA GLU A 776 -12.28 -6.62 -31.07
C GLU A 776 -10.82 -6.39 -31.47
N PRO A 777 -10.10 -7.42 -31.94
CA PRO A 777 -8.74 -7.25 -32.43
C PRO A 777 -8.67 -6.26 -33.59
N VAL A 778 -7.65 -5.40 -33.58
CA VAL A 778 -7.32 -4.47 -34.67
C VAL A 778 -5.99 -4.89 -35.27
N ASP A 779 -5.95 -5.00 -36.60
CA ASP A 779 -4.75 -5.36 -37.37
C ASP A 779 -3.72 -4.23 -37.48
#